data_AF-A0A235A5Q8-F1
#
_entry.id   AF-A0A235A5Q8-F1
#
_cell.length_a   1.000
_cell.length_b   1.000
_cell.length_c   1.000
_cell.angle_alpha   90.00
_cell.angle_beta   90.00
_cell.angle_gamma   90.00
#
_symmetry.space_group_name_H-M   'P 1'
#
loop_
_entity.id
_entity.type
_entity.pdbx_description
1 polymer ?
#
loop_
_entity_poly.entity_id
_entity_poly.type
_entity_poly.pdbx_seq_one_letter_code
_entity_poly.pdbx_strand_id
1 'polypeptide(L)'
;MPPRVTRHLRRALAALTLAAAGALLAAPAAVADTSVPAPVTQDGLWFGPELDWGSDGPDGYADRLGETPATYAIRLSYPLDDKARQGWSRAATAAAAQGAVLVLSMEPRVPLADLTRDDAAAFNAMLEKMQGDYDTHHLVRFAPEMNGSWTSWGQQPREFVRAFEAVADIVHDGGSGAEMVWAPSYGAGYPFERADGRLDDLSPADLRALDTDADGLLTEADDPYGPYFPDADAVDRVGLTMFYFGKGESGAAAGRDVPLLSNSAPDDGEVAARLDEQWGYTVPQAETFYDRFAAGESRDLLLDTGALYDFSLDGDTELAVKQGWWRQVLAELPDHPRITAVTWLEAVREEAEAGAQEVDWRLTASGELASAFRADLAASGQVQWSPITEVITPQEGSATTVQVREGNDAMTWLTGSVAALAIAFLASGFVGRMLPSWRYPDESAPRDLRIDMLRGFAIVVVVVTQIEVLSPFSLAALDVFGVVSGAELFVLLSGIALGMAFPAAVRRAGEWGAALVAWARARKQYLVALAVTLLIFVLSFVPFIDASSIMTFTDRGTGDDGQATSGRVYDLYPNADRLLDYPPPWYAVRQLLLLEMGPWPFNIMGLFVVLSLAYPALMWLIRRRLWWLVLAGSWGLYALHITMPELSPLPSQFNAVFPLLAWQVLFTHGLVIGYYRRQIIRALTSTPGKILIGLFVVGYAGFLVYLWAGDSFGFEPAPFPAGLYGMLYDSGYPRIDLHWGRLLDLVLVITCSYAVLTVAWKPINAVMGWLWIPLGQASLYVFIVHVFFVLAVANIPGLDRQSFWQGTLIHTAVIALIYLMVRRRFLFSVIPR
;
A
#
# COMPACT_ATOMS: atom_id res chain seq x y z
N MET A 1 28.80 -29.31 -45.63
CA MET A 1 28.48 -30.32 -44.60
C MET A 1 27.42 -31.27 -45.13
N PRO A 2 27.53 -32.60 -44.92
CA PRO A 2 26.56 -33.55 -45.46
C PRO A 2 25.21 -33.49 -44.70
N PRO A 3 24.08 -33.74 -45.36
CA PRO A 3 22.72 -33.56 -44.83
C PRO A 3 22.31 -34.51 -43.69
N ARG A 4 23.20 -35.41 -43.27
CA ARG A 4 22.94 -36.33 -42.14
C ARG A 4 23.21 -35.68 -40.78
N VAL A 5 24.15 -34.74 -40.67
CA VAL A 5 24.53 -34.11 -39.38
C VAL A 5 23.45 -33.14 -38.87
N THR A 6 22.71 -32.48 -39.77
CA THR A 6 21.63 -31.54 -39.42
C THR A 6 20.38 -32.22 -38.86
N ARG A 7 20.16 -33.51 -39.18
CA ARG A 7 18.98 -34.27 -38.71
C ARG A 7 19.19 -34.82 -37.30
N HIS A 8 20.42 -35.17 -36.94
CA HIS A 8 20.77 -35.62 -35.59
C HIS A 8 20.84 -34.45 -34.59
N LEU A 9 21.33 -33.28 -35.01
CA LEU A 9 21.30 -32.08 -34.15
C LEU A 9 19.88 -31.58 -33.83
N ARG A 10 18.96 -31.62 -34.81
CA ARG A 10 17.55 -31.25 -34.60
C ARG A 10 16.81 -32.23 -33.68
N ARG A 11 17.15 -33.52 -33.74
CA ARG A 11 16.57 -34.55 -32.85
C ARG A 11 17.14 -34.48 -31.44
N ALA A 12 18.42 -34.14 -31.30
CA ALA A 12 19.03 -33.88 -29.99
C ALA A 12 18.45 -32.63 -29.32
N LEU A 13 18.24 -31.53 -30.07
CA LEU A 13 17.55 -30.34 -29.55
C LEU A 13 16.07 -30.60 -29.20
N ALA A 14 15.37 -31.42 -30.00
CA ALA A 14 13.98 -31.81 -29.74
C ALA A 14 13.85 -32.75 -28.52
N ALA A 15 14.83 -33.63 -28.30
CA ALA A 15 14.86 -34.52 -27.14
C ALA A 15 15.23 -33.78 -25.84
N LEU A 16 16.13 -32.78 -25.90
CA LEU A 16 16.45 -31.90 -24.77
C LEU A 16 15.28 -30.97 -24.39
N THR A 17 14.47 -30.55 -25.37
CA THR A 17 13.26 -29.74 -25.12
C THR A 17 12.08 -30.56 -24.58
N LEU A 18 11.92 -31.83 -24.97
CA LEU A 18 10.91 -32.72 -24.37
C LEU A 18 11.32 -33.26 -22.99
N ALA A 19 12.61 -33.47 -22.73
CA ALA A 19 13.08 -33.91 -21.41
C ALA A 19 12.96 -32.79 -20.35
N ALA A 20 13.14 -31.53 -20.74
CA ALA A 20 12.88 -30.38 -19.87
C ALA A 20 11.38 -30.21 -19.54
N ALA A 21 10.48 -30.59 -20.45
CA ALA A 21 9.02 -30.50 -20.23
C ALA A 21 8.46 -31.60 -19.31
N GLY A 22 9.17 -32.73 -19.13
CA GLY A 22 8.69 -33.87 -18.35
C GLY A 22 8.95 -33.80 -16.84
N ALA A 23 9.89 -32.96 -16.38
CA ALA A 23 10.21 -32.79 -14.97
C ALA A 23 9.42 -31.66 -14.28
N LEU A 24 8.55 -30.95 -15.01
CA LEU A 24 7.80 -29.75 -14.62
C LEU A 24 6.42 -30.02 -13.98
N LEU A 25 6.05 -31.28 -13.72
CA LEU A 25 4.66 -31.68 -13.43
C LEU A 25 4.39 -32.16 -11.98
N ALA A 26 5.27 -31.90 -11.02
CA ALA A 26 5.02 -32.29 -9.63
C ALA A 26 5.63 -31.31 -8.64
N ALA A 27 4.92 -30.24 -8.32
CA ALA A 27 5.10 -29.48 -7.09
C ALA A 27 3.72 -29.26 -6.45
N PRO A 28 3.55 -29.56 -5.15
CA PRO A 28 2.28 -29.37 -4.47
C PRO A 28 2.00 -27.88 -4.27
N ALA A 29 0.73 -27.48 -4.38
CA ALA A 29 0.28 -26.14 -4.02
C ALA A 29 0.36 -26.00 -2.49
N ALA A 30 1.07 -24.97 -2.02
CA ALA A 30 1.03 -24.59 -0.61
C ALA A 30 -0.34 -23.97 -0.31
N VAL A 31 -1.00 -24.48 0.73
CA VAL A 31 -2.24 -23.95 1.28
C VAL A 31 -1.85 -22.84 2.25
N ALA A 32 -2.47 -21.66 2.11
CA ALA A 32 -2.28 -20.55 3.04
C ALA A 32 -2.91 -20.91 4.39
N ASP A 33 -2.15 -20.72 5.47
CA ASP A 33 -2.58 -20.94 6.85
C ASP A 33 -3.38 -19.70 7.28
N THR A 34 -4.64 -19.89 7.67
CA THR A 34 -5.48 -18.84 8.27
C THR A 34 -5.28 -18.87 9.79
N SER A 35 -4.27 -18.15 10.28
CA SER A 35 -4.11 -17.93 11.72
C SER A 35 -5.11 -16.89 12.21
N VAL A 36 -5.81 -17.21 13.31
CA VAL A 36 -6.65 -16.26 14.05
C VAL A 36 -5.77 -15.09 14.54
N PRO A 37 -6.19 -13.83 14.36
CA PRO A 37 -5.42 -12.66 14.79
C PRO A 37 -5.14 -12.67 16.29
N ALA A 38 -3.97 -12.13 16.68
CA ALA A 38 -3.62 -11.94 18.08
C ALA A 38 -4.47 -10.81 18.70
N PRO A 39 -4.89 -10.91 19.97
CA PRO A 39 -5.65 -9.85 20.63
C PRO A 39 -4.82 -8.58 20.78
N VAL A 40 -5.41 -7.42 20.45
CA VAL A 40 -4.81 -6.10 20.59
C VAL A 40 -4.62 -5.78 22.09
N THR A 41 -3.42 -5.35 22.49
CA THR A 41 -3.12 -4.98 23.88
C THR A 41 -3.45 -3.51 24.14
N GLN A 42 -4.36 -3.25 25.08
CA GLN A 42 -4.72 -1.92 25.54
C GLN A 42 -4.04 -1.63 26.89
N ASP A 43 -2.99 -0.80 26.86
CA ASP A 43 -2.17 -0.46 28.03
C ASP A 43 -2.46 0.96 28.56
N GLY A 44 -3.30 1.72 27.87
CA GLY A 44 -3.72 3.07 28.26
C GLY A 44 -5.02 3.52 27.57
N LEU A 45 -5.37 4.78 27.75
CA LEU A 45 -6.56 5.40 27.15
C LEU A 45 -6.38 5.51 25.64
N TRP A 46 -7.32 4.93 24.89
CA TRP A 46 -7.45 5.17 23.46
C TRP A 46 -8.22 6.45 23.22
N PHE A 47 -7.52 7.51 22.82
CA PHE A 47 -8.14 8.77 22.43
C PHE A 47 -8.16 8.91 20.90
N GLY A 48 -9.28 9.41 20.37
CA GLY A 48 -9.34 9.76 18.95
C GLY A 48 -10.58 10.52 18.52
N PRO A 49 -10.55 11.13 17.31
CA PRO A 49 -11.65 11.93 16.81
C PRO A 49 -12.71 11.10 16.07
N GLU A 50 -13.97 11.54 16.17
CA GLU A 50 -14.99 11.29 15.16
C GLU A 50 -14.89 12.39 14.09
N LEU A 51 -14.18 12.06 13.01
CA LEU A 51 -13.92 13.00 11.92
C LEU A 51 -15.15 13.20 11.05
N ASP A 52 -15.32 14.41 10.54
CA ASP A 52 -16.02 14.59 9.27
C ASP A 52 -15.10 14.15 8.11
N TRP A 53 -15.17 12.85 7.78
CA TRP A 53 -14.39 12.23 6.70
C TRP A 53 -14.58 12.87 5.32
N GLY A 54 -15.63 13.69 5.13
CA GLY A 54 -15.84 14.46 3.91
C GLY A 54 -14.96 15.71 3.80
N SER A 55 -14.56 16.29 4.92
CA SER A 55 -13.78 17.53 4.97
C SER A 55 -12.38 17.37 5.58
N ASP A 56 -12.12 16.29 6.30
CA ASP A 56 -10.86 16.03 6.98
C ASP A 56 -10.50 14.53 7.00
N GLY A 57 -9.28 14.17 7.45
CA GLY A 57 -8.80 12.80 7.52
C GLY A 57 -7.70 12.57 8.55
N PRO A 58 -7.33 11.30 8.80
CA PRO A 58 -6.32 10.93 9.79
C PRO A 58 -5.02 11.73 9.70
N ASP A 59 -4.40 11.84 8.53
CA ASP A 59 -3.15 12.60 8.36
C ASP A 59 -3.34 14.09 8.64
N GLY A 60 -4.46 14.66 8.19
CA GLY A 60 -4.79 16.07 8.42
C GLY A 60 -4.97 16.39 9.90
N TYR A 61 -5.64 15.51 10.65
CA TYR A 61 -5.82 15.64 12.08
C TYR A 61 -4.49 15.48 12.83
N ALA A 62 -3.73 14.42 12.53
CA ALA A 62 -2.44 14.13 13.15
C ALA A 62 -1.41 15.25 12.92
N ASP A 63 -1.37 15.84 11.72
CA ASP A 63 -0.52 16.99 11.40
C ASP A 63 -0.86 18.23 12.25
N ARG A 64 -2.15 18.49 12.48
CA ARG A 64 -2.60 19.64 13.27
C ARG A 64 -2.39 19.43 14.78
N LEU A 65 -2.67 18.23 15.27
CA LEU A 65 -2.46 17.87 16.67
C LEU A 65 -0.96 17.75 17.01
N GLY A 66 -0.17 17.22 16.08
CA GLY A 66 1.23 16.87 16.26
C GLY A 66 1.46 15.54 16.98
N GLU A 67 0.44 14.69 17.07
CA GLU A 67 0.46 13.31 17.60
C GLU A 67 -0.50 12.44 16.79
N THR A 68 -0.36 11.11 16.86
CA THR A 68 -1.19 10.16 16.10
C THR A 68 -2.23 9.49 17.01
N PRO A 69 -3.53 9.80 16.87
CA PRO A 69 -4.62 9.19 17.63
C PRO A 69 -4.63 7.66 17.63
N ALA A 70 -5.13 7.08 18.72
CA ALA A 70 -5.30 5.63 18.83
C ALA A 70 -6.52 5.12 18.06
N THR A 71 -7.56 5.95 17.94
CA THR A 71 -8.82 5.59 17.29
C THR A 71 -9.23 6.63 16.25
N TYR A 72 -9.99 6.20 15.25
CA TYR A 72 -10.75 7.09 14.36
C TYR A 72 -12.18 6.57 14.23
N ALA A 73 -13.15 7.42 14.55
CA ALA A 73 -14.56 7.07 14.41
C ALA A 73 -15.13 7.50 13.06
N ILE A 74 -15.96 6.64 12.47
CA ILE A 74 -16.66 6.86 11.20
C ILE A 74 -18.13 6.49 11.32
N ARG A 75 -19.01 7.30 10.73
CA ARG A 75 -20.44 6.99 10.56
C ARG A 75 -20.71 6.32 9.24
N LEU A 76 -21.41 5.19 9.27
CA LEU A 76 -21.74 4.37 8.11
C LEU A 76 -23.21 3.98 8.12
N SER A 77 -23.85 3.93 6.95
CA SER A 77 -25.22 3.44 6.85
C SER A 77 -25.29 1.92 7.09
N TYR A 78 -26.36 1.49 7.75
CA TYR A 78 -26.73 0.09 7.92
C TYR A 78 -28.15 -0.16 7.40
N PRO A 79 -28.41 -1.20 6.57
CA PRO A 79 -27.45 -2.11 5.94
C PRO A 79 -26.42 -1.40 5.03
N LEU A 80 -25.33 -2.10 4.72
CA LEU A 80 -24.22 -1.53 3.94
C LEU A 80 -24.61 -1.29 2.47
N ASP A 81 -24.72 -0.01 2.09
CA ASP A 81 -24.79 0.43 0.70
C ASP A 81 -23.38 0.56 0.07
N ASP A 82 -23.33 0.82 -1.24
CA ASP A 82 -22.06 0.96 -1.97
C ASP A 82 -21.20 2.12 -1.44
N LYS A 83 -21.83 3.20 -0.96
CA LYS A 83 -21.14 4.38 -0.43
C LYS A 83 -20.49 4.06 0.92
N ALA A 84 -21.18 3.34 1.80
CA ALA A 84 -20.67 2.89 3.09
C ALA A 84 -19.51 1.91 2.91
N ARG A 85 -19.60 0.96 1.96
CA ARG A 85 -18.49 0.04 1.64
C ARG A 85 -17.24 0.78 1.17
N GLN A 86 -17.40 1.76 0.29
CA GLN A 86 -16.28 2.59 -0.19
C GLN A 86 -15.71 3.51 0.91
N GLY A 87 -16.60 4.12 1.72
CA GLY A 87 -16.21 4.96 2.85
C GLY A 87 -15.40 4.18 3.88
N TRP A 88 -15.87 2.99 4.25
CA TRP A 88 -15.18 2.11 5.19
C TRP A 88 -13.84 1.63 4.62
N SER A 89 -13.78 1.16 3.37
CA SER A 89 -12.49 0.73 2.78
C SER A 89 -11.44 1.85 2.83
N ARG A 90 -11.84 3.10 2.56
CA ARG A 90 -10.93 4.26 2.66
C ARG A 90 -10.51 4.55 4.10
N ALA A 91 -11.44 4.47 5.04
CA ALA A 91 -11.14 4.65 6.47
C ALA A 91 -10.19 3.57 6.99
N ALA A 92 -10.40 2.30 6.61
CA ALA A 92 -9.55 1.18 6.99
C ALA A 92 -8.12 1.35 6.47
N THR A 93 -7.96 1.72 5.20
CA THR A 93 -6.64 2.02 4.63
C THR A 93 -5.95 3.18 5.36
N ALA A 94 -6.67 4.27 5.62
CA ALA A 94 -6.09 5.44 6.29
C ALA A 94 -5.73 5.18 7.77
N ALA A 95 -6.56 4.41 8.48
CA ALA A 95 -6.29 4.02 9.86
C ALA A 95 -5.13 3.03 9.95
N ALA A 96 -5.06 2.03 9.06
CA ALA A 96 -3.96 1.06 9.00
C ALA A 96 -2.60 1.71 8.71
N ALA A 97 -2.57 2.77 7.90
CA ALA A 97 -1.35 3.55 7.65
C ALA A 97 -0.80 4.25 8.91
N GLN A 98 -1.63 4.41 9.93
CA GLN A 98 -1.27 4.98 11.23
C GLN A 98 -1.24 3.94 12.36
N GLY A 99 -1.65 2.69 12.10
CA GLY A 99 -1.83 1.66 13.13
C GLY A 99 -2.97 1.97 14.11
N ALA A 100 -4.01 2.69 13.66
CA ALA A 100 -5.12 3.12 14.50
C ALA A 100 -6.33 2.17 14.43
N VAL A 101 -7.10 2.10 15.52
CA VAL A 101 -8.35 1.34 15.63
C VAL A 101 -9.52 2.11 15.01
N LEU A 102 -10.43 1.41 14.31
CA LEU A 102 -11.64 2.03 13.77
C LEU A 102 -12.84 1.87 14.71
N VAL A 103 -13.53 2.97 14.99
CA VAL A 103 -14.85 2.94 15.65
C VAL A 103 -15.93 3.10 14.58
N LEU A 104 -16.65 2.02 14.30
CA LEU A 104 -17.69 1.97 13.27
C LEU A 104 -19.05 2.30 13.88
N SER A 105 -19.55 3.51 13.63
CA SER A 105 -20.89 3.91 14.04
C SER A 105 -21.90 3.54 12.96
N MET A 106 -22.60 2.43 13.16
CA MET A 106 -23.52 1.85 12.18
C MET A 106 -24.93 2.43 12.38
N GLU A 107 -25.40 3.21 11.42
CA GLU A 107 -26.66 3.95 11.47
C GLU A 107 -27.76 3.28 10.64
N PRO A 108 -28.79 2.69 11.26
CA PRO A 108 -29.94 2.15 10.54
C PRO A 108 -30.61 3.18 9.61
N ARG A 109 -30.72 2.85 8.32
CA ARG A 109 -31.42 3.66 7.31
C ARG A 109 -32.80 3.09 6.93
N VAL A 110 -33.13 1.93 7.48
CA VAL A 110 -34.41 1.23 7.34
C VAL A 110 -34.97 0.93 8.73
N PRO A 111 -36.27 0.66 8.88
CA PRO A 111 -36.84 0.25 10.17
C PRO A 111 -36.09 -0.92 10.79
N LEU A 112 -35.85 -0.90 12.10
CA LEU A 112 -35.15 -1.98 12.82
C LEU A 112 -35.82 -3.34 12.61
N ALA A 113 -37.15 -3.35 12.47
CA ALA A 113 -37.94 -4.54 12.21
C ALA A 113 -37.61 -5.22 10.87
N ASP A 114 -37.12 -4.46 9.88
CA ASP A 114 -36.80 -4.92 8.53
C ASP A 114 -35.35 -5.43 8.38
N LEU A 115 -34.51 -5.24 9.40
CA LEU A 115 -33.12 -5.73 9.39
C LEU A 115 -33.08 -7.26 9.47
N THR A 116 -32.25 -7.86 8.62
CA THR A 116 -32.17 -9.31 8.47
C THR A 116 -30.82 -9.88 8.88
N ARG A 117 -30.76 -11.20 9.10
CA ARG A 117 -29.49 -11.92 9.29
C ARG A 117 -28.58 -11.85 8.06
N ASP A 118 -29.13 -11.70 6.86
CA ASP A 118 -28.32 -11.56 5.64
C ASP A 118 -27.58 -10.22 5.62
N ASP A 119 -28.19 -9.15 6.15
CA ASP A 119 -27.54 -7.84 6.31
C ASP A 119 -26.36 -7.92 7.29
N ALA A 120 -26.55 -8.60 8.42
CA ALA A 120 -25.50 -8.86 9.40
C ALA A 120 -24.39 -9.76 8.85
N ALA A 121 -24.71 -10.79 8.06
CA ALA A 121 -23.70 -11.63 7.40
C ALA A 121 -22.88 -10.85 6.37
N ALA A 122 -23.52 -9.97 5.59
CA ALA A 122 -22.82 -9.10 4.65
C ALA A 122 -21.92 -8.07 5.36
N PHE A 123 -22.33 -7.62 6.55
CA PHE A 123 -21.53 -6.75 7.41
C PHE A 123 -20.32 -7.48 8.01
N ASN A 124 -20.48 -8.67 8.60
CA ASN A 124 -19.36 -9.45 9.12
C ASN A 124 -18.37 -9.86 8.02
N ALA A 125 -18.84 -10.22 6.82
CA ALA A 125 -17.95 -10.50 5.69
C ALA A 125 -17.10 -9.27 5.32
N MET A 126 -17.60 -8.05 5.52
CA MET A 126 -16.82 -6.84 5.34
C MET A 126 -15.84 -6.60 6.50
N LEU A 127 -16.22 -6.89 7.77
CA LEU A 127 -15.31 -6.86 8.91
C LEU A 127 -14.10 -7.78 8.69
N GLU A 128 -14.35 -9.05 8.35
CA GLU A 128 -13.31 -10.06 8.07
C GLU A 128 -12.42 -9.64 6.89
N LYS A 129 -13.01 -9.06 5.84
CA LYS A 129 -12.25 -8.56 4.71
C LYS A 129 -11.31 -7.42 5.13
N MET A 130 -11.80 -6.43 5.88
CA MET A 130 -10.97 -5.29 6.28
C MET A 130 -9.87 -5.71 7.27
N GLN A 131 -10.20 -6.58 8.23
CA GLN A 131 -9.23 -7.12 9.17
C GLN A 131 -8.18 -8.00 8.47
N GLY A 132 -8.57 -8.86 7.52
CA GLY A 132 -7.62 -9.66 6.75
C GLY A 132 -6.75 -8.86 5.78
N ASP A 133 -7.33 -7.85 5.11
CA ASP A 133 -6.60 -7.03 4.13
C ASP A 133 -5.66 -6.02 4.79
N TYR A 134 -6.04 -5.44 5.94
CA TYR A 134 -5.36 -4.27 6.52
C TYR A 134 -4.96 -4.40 8.00
N ASP A 135 -5.18 -5.56 8.63
CA ASP A 135 -4.88 -5.81 10.06
C ASP A 135 -5.52 -4.78 11.01
N THR A 136 -6.68 -4.26 10.61
CA THR A 136 -7.44 -3.26 11.37
C THR A 136 -8.29 -3.91 12.45
N HIS A 137 -8.25 -3.34 13.66
CA HIS A 137 -9.18 -3.66 14.74
C HIS A 137 -10.42 -2.76 14.69
N HIS A 138 -11.60 -3.31 15.00
CA HIS A 138 -12.88 -2.61 14.86
C HIS A 138 -13.70 -2.64 16.15
N LEU A 139 -14.16 -1.46 16.59
CA LEU A 139 -15.19 -1.29 17.62
C LEU A 139 -16.52 -0.96 16.93
N VAL A 140 -17.49 -1.84 16.99
CA VAL A 140 -18.78 -1.73 16.28
C VAL A 140 -19.83 -1.10 17.18
N ARG A 141 -20.06 0.19 17.00
CA ARG A 141 -21.13 0.95 17.66
C ARG A 141 -22.40 0.89 16.83
N PHE A 142 -23.23 -0.13 17.06
CA PHE A 142 -24.49 -0.32 16.31
C PHE A 142 -25.63 0.52 16.88
N ALA A 143 -26.28 1.30 16.03
CA ALA A 143 -27.45 2.12 16.35
C ALA A 143 -27.30 2.92 17.67
N PRO A 144 -26.25 3.75 17.81
CA PRO A 144 -25.99 4.51 19.03
C PRO A 144 -27.13 5.47 19.39
N GLU A 145 -27.17 5.92 20.63
CA GLU A 145 -28.16 6.87 21.14
C GLU A 145 -29.61 6.40 20.96
N MET A 146 -29.81 5.08 21.03
CA MET A 146 -31.12 4.42 20.86
C MET A 146 -32.16 4.83 21.92
N ASN A 147 -31.73 5.33 23.08
CA ASN A 147 -32.61 5.87 24.11
C ASN A 147 -33.03 7.33 23.85
N GLY A 148 -32.42 7.99 22.87
CA GLY A 148 -32.76 9.34 22.44
C GLY A 148 -33.96 9.39 21.48
N SER A 149 -34.56 10.56 21.34
CA SER A 149 -35.76 10.81 20.51
C SER A 149 -35.47 11.33 19.11
N TRP A 150 -34.23 11.73 18.81
CA TRP A 150 -33.82 12.40 17.56
C TRP A 150 -33.35 11.45 16.44
N THR A 151 -33.16 10.16 16.74
CA THR A 151 -32.74 9.16 15.75
C THR A 151 -33.92 8.34 15.26
N SER A 152 -33.87 7.86 14.01
CA SER A 152 -34.97 7.07 13.43
C SER A 152 -35.17 5.69 14.09
N TRP A 153 -34.13 5.17 14.72
CA TRP A 153 -34.11 3.94 15.51
C TRP A 153 -34.35 4.16 17.00
N GLY A 154 -34.40 5.43 17.44
CA GLY A 154 -34.60 5.81 18.84
C GLY A 154 -35.94 5.37 19.41
N GLN A 155 -35.98 5.23 20.73
CA GLN A 155 -37.17 4.92 21.53
C GLN A 155 -37.88 3.60 21.19
N GLN A 156 -37.15 2.65 20.60
CA GLN A 156 -37.67 1.33 20.17
C GLN A 156 -36.95 0.19 20.91
N PRO A 157 -37.10 0.05 22.25
CA PRO A 157 -36.28 -0.85 23.06
C PRO A 157 -36.31 -2.30 22.56
N ARG A 158 -37.50 -2.82 22.22
CA ARG A 158 -37.68 -4.22 21.83
C ARG A 158 -37.06 -4.54 20.47
N GLU A 159 -37.27 -3.68 19.47
CA GLU A 159 -36.71 -3.90 18.14
C GLU A 159 -35.21 -3.57 18.11
N PHE A 160 -34.75 -2.63 18.95
CA PHE A 160 -33.33 -2.35 19.14
C PHE A 160 -32.60 -3.58 19.69
N VAL A 161 -33.04 -4.13 20.83
CA VAL A 161 -32.42 -5.31 21.45
C VAL A 161 -32.37 -6.48 20.45
N ARG A 162 -33.49 -6.77 19.79
CA ARG A 162 -33.58 -7.82 18.76
C ARG A 162 -32.56 -7.61 17.62
N ALA A 163 -32.42 -6.38 17.13
CA ALA A 163 -31.52 -6.06 16.02
C ALA A 163 -30.04 -6.10 16.47
N PHE A 164 -29.73 -5.58 17.66
CA PHE A 164 -28.39 -5.59 18.22
C PHE A 164 -27.90 -7.03 18.42
N GLU A 165 -28.70 -7.89 19.06
CA GLU A 165 -28.38 -9.30 19.28
C GLU A 165 -28.18 -10.06 17.96
N ALA A 166 -29.03 -9.80 16.95
CA ALA A 166 -28.88 -10.45 15.64
C ALA A 166 -27.58 -10.08 14.92
N VAL A 167 -27.08 -8.85 15.12
CA VAL A 167 -25.78 -8.42 14.58
C VAL A 167 -24.65 -9.01 15.41
N ALA A 168 -24.73 -8.94 16.74
CA ALA A 168 -23.72 -9.46 17.66
C ALA A 168 -23.49 -10.96 17.45
N ASP A 169 -24.56 -11.77 17.38
CA ASP A 169 -24.51 -13.21 17.09
C ASP A 169 -23.60 -13.51 15.88
N ILE A 170 -23.80 -12.77 14.78
CA ILE A 170 -23.09 -13.04 13.52
C ILE A 170 -21.66 -12.51 13.54
N VAL A 171 -21.39 -11.41 14.26
CA VAL A 171 -20.04 -10.86 14.44
C VAL A 171 -19.21 -11.79 15.33
N HIS A 172 -19.79 -12.28 16.43
CA HIS A 172 -19.14 -13.20 17.37
C HIS A 172 -18.93 -14.60 16.80
N ASP A 173 -19.85 -15.10 15.97
CA ASP A 173 -19.67 -16.35 15.21
C ASP A 173 -18.61 -16.23 14.09
N GLY A 174 -18.24 -14.99 13.73
CA GLY A 174 -17.27 -14.66 12.68
C GLY A 174 -15.80 -14.70 13.11
N GLY A 175 -14.90 -14.51 12.15
CA GLY A 175 -13.45 -14.49 12.37
C GLY A 175 -12.83 -13.10 12.52
N SER A 176 -13.64 -12.04 12.56
CA SER A 176 -13.15 -10.65 12.46
C SER A 176 -12.47 -10.11 13.72
N GLY A 177 -12.77 -10.68 14.89
CA GLY A 177 -12.27 -10.18 16.18
C GLY A 177 -12.81 -8.81 16.58
N ALA A 178 -13.87 -8.31 15.93
CA ALA A 178 -14.48 -7.03 16.23
C ALA A 178 -15.26 -7.05 17.56
N GLU A 179 -15.26 -5.92 18.29
CA GLU A 179 -15.99 -5.75 19.55
C GLU A 179 -17.32 -5.03 19.33
N MET A 180 -18.43 -5.59 19.81
CA MET A 180 -19.74 -4.96 19.81
C MET A 180 -19.87 -3.94 20.95
N VAL A 181 -20.23 -2.70 20.60
CA VAL A 181 -20.35 -1.56 21.53
C VAL A 181 -21.81 -1.12 21.69
N TRP A 182 -22.35 -1.29 22.90
CA TRP A 182 -23.68 -0.78 23.26
C TRP A 182 -23.58 0.64 23.82
N ALA A 183 -24.03 1.65 23.08
CA ALA A 183 -23.76 3.06 23.39
C ALA A 183 -25.03 3.94 23.46
N PRO A 184 -25.69 4.05 24.62
CA PRO A 184 -26.76 5.03 24.87
C PRO A 184 -26.25 6.48 25.01
N SER A 185 -27.19 7.43 24.92
CA SER A 185 -27.01 8.83 25.29
C SER A 185 -27.22 9.03 26.79
N TYR A 186 -26.50 9.99 27.39
CA TYR A 186 -26.64 10.37 28.79
C TYR A 186 -28.10 10.70 29.16
N GLY A 187 -28.62 10.07 30.22
CA GLY A 187 -30.06 9.99 30.51
C GLY A 187 -30.72 11.25 31.08
N ALA A 188 -29.97 12.32 31.39
CA ALA A 188 -30.56 13.55 31.94
C ALA A 188 -31.55 14.19 30.95
N GLY A 189 -32.80 14.35 31.39
CA GLY A 189 -33.89 14.86 30.55
C GLY A 189 -34.70 13.79 29.79
N TYR A 190 -34.46 12.51 30.06
CA TYR A 190 -35.32 11.41 29.60
C TYR A 190 -36.77 11.62 30.08
N PRO A 191 -37.80 11.37 29.25
CA PRO A 191 -37.80 10.70 27.95
C PRO A 191 -37.58 11.60 26.72
N PHE A 192 -37.02 12.80 26.90
CA PHE A 192 -36.68 13.73 25.82
C PHE A 192 -37.89 14.20 24.98
N GLU A 193 -38.97 14.62 25.66
CA GLU A 193 -40.31 14.88 25.10
C GLU A 193 -40.41 15.89 23.93
N ARG A 194 -39.39 16.73 23.70
CA ARG A 194 -39.47 17.85 22.74
C ARG A 194 -38.59 17.72 21.49
N ALA A 195 -37.83 16.64 21.31
CA ALA A 195 -36.95 16.50 20.14
C ALA A 195 -37.65 15.90 18.89
N ASP A 196 -38.94 16.21 18.68
CA ASP A 196 -39.77 15.68 17.57
C ASP A 196 -39.72 14.13 17.42
N GLY A 197 -39.60 13.42 18.55
CA GLY A 197 -39.39 11.97 18.57
C GLY A 197 -40.63 11.08 18.47
N ARG A 198 -40.39 9.78 18.59
CA ARG A 198 -41.40 8.71 18.39
C ARG A 198 -42.33 8.47 19.57
N LEU A 199 -42.26 9.28 20.63
CA LEU A 199 -43.05 9.09 21.85
C LEU A 199 -44.57 8.96 21.58
N ASP A 200 -45.07 9.76 20.64
CA ASP A 200 -46.50 9.73 20.24
C ASP A 200 -46.87 8.50 19.39
N ASP A 201 -45.87 7.82 18.81
CA ASP A 201 -46.00 6.69 17.88
C ASP A 201 -45.53 5.34 18.48
N LEU A 202 -45.30 5.29 19.81
CA LEU A 202 -44.85 4.08 20.49
C LEU A 202 -45.92 2.98 20.53
N SER A 203 -45.49 1.74 20.34
CA SER A 203 -46.41 0.61 20.49
C SER A 203 -46.79 0.41 21.96
N PRO A 204 -47.98 -0.14 22.28
CA PRO A 204 -48.36 -0.44 23.67
C PRO A 204 -47.41 -1.40 24.39
N ALA A 205 -46.59 -2.14 23.65
CA ALA A 205 -45.61 -3.04 24.22
C ALA A 205 -44.26 -2.36 24.45
N ASP A 206 -43.91 -1.34 23.66
CA ASP A 206 -42.72 -0.51 23.93
C ASP A 206 -43.00 0.41 25.12
N LEU A 207 -44.19 1.03 25.19
CA LEU A 207 -44.59 1.82 26.38
C LEU A 207 -44.48 1.01 27.67
N ARG A 208 -44.93 -0.25 27.68
CA ARG A 208 -44.77 -1.15 28.84
C ARG A 208 -43.33 -1.55 29.14
N ALA A 209 -42.44 -1.50 28.15
CA ALA A 209 -41.03 -1.80 28.35
C ALA A 209 -40.28 -0.58 28.90
N LEU A 210 -40.72 0.63 28.53
CA LEU A 210 -40.12 1.90 28.96
C LEU A 210 -40.68 2.41 30.31
N ASP A 211 -41.91 2.05 30.66
CA ASP A 211 -42.54 2.30 31.97
C ASP A 211 -41.97 1.31 33.00
N THR A 212 -40.82 1.67 33.56
CA THR A 212 -40.00 0.83 34.44
C THR A 212 -40.43 0.87 35.90
N ASP A 213 -41.16 1.91 36.32
CA ASP A 213 -41.77 1.99 37.64
C ASP A 213 -43.24 1.49 37.67
N ALA A 214 -43.80 1.17 36.50
CA ALA A 214 -45.12 0.60 36.26
C ALA A 214 -46.28 1.52 36.72
N ASP A 215 -46.09 2.84 36.67
CA ASP A 215 -47.10 3.83 37.01
C ASP A 215 -48.03 4.20 35.82
N GLY A 216 -47.70 3.72 34.62
CA GLY A 216 -48.45 3.93 33.38
C GLY A 216 -48.13 5.24 32.66
N LEU A 217 -47.13 5.98 33.14
CA LEU A 217 -46.58 7.19 32.53
C LEU A 217 -45.12 6.91 32.11
N LEU A 218 -44.60 7.72 31.19
CA LEU A 218 -43.18 7.70 30.85
C LEU A 218 -42.60 9.03 31.33
N THR A 219 -41.71 9.01 32.30
CA THR A 219 -41.21 10.20 33.00
C THR A 219 -39.71 10.13 33.29
N GLU A 220 -39.16 11.19 33.89
CA GLU A 220 -37.76 11.23 34.37
C GLU A 220 -37.47 10.22 35.51
N ALA A 221 -38.50 9.56 36.06
CA ALA A 221 -38.34 8.49 37.06
C ALA A 221 -38.01 7.12 36.43
N ASP A 222 -38.24 6.97 35.12
CA ASP A 222 -37.97 5.73 34.40
C ASP A 222 -36.49 5.53 34.09
N ASP A 223 -36.05 4.28 34.08
CA ASP A 223 -34.67 3.91 33.73
C ASP A 223 -34.39 4.20 32.25
N PRO A 224 -33.51 5.17 31.93
CA PRO A 224 -33.25 5.57 30.56
C PRO A 224 -32.36 4.57 29.78
N TYR A 225 -31.84 3.54 30.44
CA TYR A 225 -30.87 2.61 29.85
C TYR A 225 -31.35 1.16 29.85
N GLY A 226 -31.84 0.66 30.99
CA GLY A 226 -32.18 -0.76 31.19
C GLY A 226 -33.05 -1.38 30.11
N PRO A 227 -34.14 -0.74 29.65
CA PRO A 227 -35.00 -1.28 28.59
C PRO A 227 -34.30 -1.52 27.24
N TYR A 228 -33.16 -0.87 27.01
CA TYR A 228 -32.38 -0.97 25.77
C TYR A 228 -31.15 -1.87 25.90
N PHE A 229 -30.87 -2.42 27.09
CA PHE A 229 -29.72 -3.29 27.30
C PHE A 229 -30.02 -4.69 26.75
N PRO A 230 -29.25 -5.20 25.77
CA PRO A 230 -29.41 -6.55 25.23
C PRO A 230 -28.86 -7.61 26.20
N ASP A 231 -28.92 -8.88 25.81
CA ASP A 231 -28.26 -9.94 26.57
C ASP A 231 -26.75 -9.65 26.78
N ALA A 232 -26.26 -9.99 27.97
CA ALA A 232 -24.94 -9.61 28.47
C ALA A 232 -23.76 -10.16 27.64
N ASP A 233 -23.96 -11.26 26.92
CA ASP A 233 -23.00 -11.90 26.00
C ASP A 233 -22.98 -11.25 24.62
N ALA A 234 -24.00 -10.48 24.24
CA ALA A 234 -24.00 -9.71 23.00
C ALA A 234 -23.11 -8.44 23.07
N VAL A 235 -22.70 -8.02 24.27
CA VAL A 235 -22.00 -6.74 24.52
C VAL A 235 -20.57 -6.98 25.01
N ASP A 236 -19.59 -6.66 24.16
CA ASP A 236 -18.17 -6.70 24.52
C ASP A 236 -17.74 -5.44 25.29
N ARG A 237 -18.26 -4.28 24.87
CA ARG A 237 -17.91 -2.96 25.41
C ARG A 237 -19.16 -2.11 25.56
N VAL A 238 -19.20 -1.27 26.61
CA VAL A 238 -20.27 -0.29 26.78
C VAL A 238 -19.81 1.07 26.27
N GLY A 239 -20.74 1.90 25.83
CA GLY A 239 -20.48 3.26 25.40
C GLY A 239 -21.41 4.24 26.11
N LEU A 240 -21.00 5.49 26.20
CA LEU A 240 -21.86 6.56 26.71
C LEU A 240 -21.62 7.83 25.89
N THR A 241 -22.67 8.35 25.26
CA THR A 241 -22.62 9.65 24.60
C THR A 241 -22.92 10.76 25.59
N MET A 242 -21.96 11.67 25.79
CA MET A 242 -22.04 12.77 26.75
C MET A 242 -21.39 14.03 26.18
N PHE A 243 -22.19 14.92 25.61
CA PHE A 243 -21.73 16.20 25.04
C PHE A 243 -21.94 17.39 25.99
N TYR A 244 -21.08 18.40 25.85
CA TYR A 244 -21.23 19.70 26.48
C TYR A 244 -21.88 20.70 25.53
N PHE A 245 -23.09 21.13 25.89
CA PHE A 245 -23.92 22.02 25.09
C PHE A 245 -23.99 23.47 25.62
N GLY A 246 -23.33 23.82 26.74
CA GLY A 246 -23.35 25.18 27.29
C GLY A 246 -24.70 25.66 27.85
N LYS A 247 -25.56 24.75 28.34
CA LYS A 247 -26.94 25.02 28.77
C LYS A 247 -27.11 25.60 30.19
N GLY A 248 -26.04 26.14 30.81
CA GLY A 248 -26.09 26.75 32.14
C GLY A 248 -26.20 25.77 33.32
N GLU A 249 -26.70 26.23 34.47
CA GLU A 249 -26.73 25.49 35.75
C GLU A 249 -27.39 24.09 35.65
N SER A 250 -26.92 23.12 36.44
CA SER A 250 -27.37 21.71 36.47
C SER A 250 -28.89 21.49 36.34
N GLY A 251 -29.72 22.27 37.04
CA GLY A 251 -31.18 22.12 36.99
C GLY A 251 -31.85 22.55 35.67
N ALA A 252 -31.11 23.27 34.82
CA ALA A 252 -31.51 23.65 33.46
C ALA A 252 -31.06 22.63 32.40
N ALA A 253 -30.01 21.85 32.68
CA ALA A 253 -29.49 20.81 31.80
C ALA A 253 -30.40 19.56 31.70
N ALA A 254 -31.34 19.41 32.64
CA ALA A 254 -32.35 18.35 32.71
C ALA A 254 -33.43 18.48 31.63
N GLY A 255 -33.13 18.19 30.35
CA GLY A 255 -34.13 18.07 29.28
C GLY A 255 -35.03 19.29 29.02
N ARG A 256 -34.75 20.44 29.66
CA ARG A 256 -35.52 21.66 29.52
C ARG A 256 -34.88 22.53 28.47
N ASP A 257 -35.72 23.01 27.58
CA ASP A 257 -35.50 23.93 26.47
C ASP A 257 -34.83 25.23 26.94
N VAL A 258 -33.54 25.13 27.27
CA VAL A 258 -32.69 26.27 27.64
C VAL A 258 -31.89 26.59 26.39
N PRO A 259 -32.27 27.66 25.66
CA PRO A 259 -31.53 28.06 24.48
C PRO A 259 -30.09 28.40 24.87
N LEU A 260 -29.14 28.05 24.00
CA LEU A 260 -27.79 28.54 24.14
C LEU A 260 -27.79 30.07 23.94
N LEU A 261 -27.56 30.83 25.01
CA LEU A 261 -27.61 32.30 25.00
C LEU A 261 -26.21 32.95 24.97
N SER A 262 -25.19 32.23 25.43
CA SER A 262 -23.80 32.68 25.50
C SER A 262 -22.87 31.47 25.57
N ASN A 263 -21.64 31.62 25.10
CA ASN A 263 -20.60 30.61 25.34
C ASN A 263 -20.14 30.69 26.82
N SER A 264 -20.23 29.59 27.56
CA SER A 264 -19.74 29.50 28.94
C SER A 264 -18.86 28.29 29.12
N ALA A 265 -17.77 28.43 29.89
CA ALA A 265 -16.98 27.28 30.33
C ALA A 265 -17.82 26.39 31.28
N PRO A 266 -17.58 25.07 31.29
CA PRO A 266 -18.30 24.16 32.18
C PRO A 266 -18.00 24.45 33.65
N ASP A 267 -18.98 24.18 34.52
CA ASP A 267 -18.82 24.35 35.95
C ASP A 267 -17.82 23.31 36.51
N ASP A 268 -17.06 23.68 37.54
CA ASP A 268 -16.10 22.78 38.18
C ASP A 268 -16.80 21.53 38.72
N GLY A 269 -16.37 20.35 38.26
CA GLY A 269 -16.92 19.05 38.68
C GLY A 269 -18.18 18.62 37.94
N GLU A 270 -18.58 19.30 36.87
CA GLU A 270 -19.72 18.93 36.05
C GLU A 270 -19.59 17.51 35.46
N VAL A 271 -18.41 17.11 34.95
CA VAL A 271 -18.22 15.75 34.40
C VAL A 271 -18.37 14.68 35.48
N ALA A 272 -17.77 14.90 36.65
CA ALA A 272 -17.92 14.01 37.80
C ALA A 272 -19.41 13.86 38.19
N ALA A 273 -20.12 14.98 38.29
CA ALA A 273 -21.55 14.99 38.62
C ALA A 273 -22.42 14.34 37.53
N ARG A 274 -21.98 14.32 36.26
CA ARG A 274 -22.66 13.58 35.19
C ARG A 274 -22.41 12.07 35.30
N LEU A 275 -21.18 11.65 35.57
CA LEU A 275 -20.86 10.23 35.80
C LEU A 275 -21.59 9.68 37.03
N ASP A 276 -21.75 10.51 38.06
CA ASP A 276 -22.55 10.22 39.25
C ASP A 276 -24.08 10.34 39.05
N GLU A 277 -24.53 10.71 37.84
CA GLU A 277 -25.95 10.91 37.49
C GLU A 277 -26.67 11.90 38.42
N GLN A 278 -25.96 12.95 38.85
CA GLN A 278 -26.49 14.06 39.65
C GLN A 278 -26.73 15.32 38.81
N TRP A 279 -26.01 15.47 37.70
CA TRP A 279 -26.12 16.65 36.84
C TRP A 279 -27.31 16.53 35.88
N GLY A 280 -28.33 17.37 36.07
CA GLY A 280 -29.54 17.33 35.24
C GLY A 280 -30.52 16.20 35.58
N TYR A 281 -30.33 15.45 36.67
CA TYR A 281 -31.31 14.50 37.18
C TYR A 281 -32.20 15.15 38.23
N THR A 282 -33.53 15.08 38.06
CA THR A 282 -34.48 15.55 39.08
C THR A 282 -34.87 14.46 40.09
N VAL A 283 -34.68 13.20 39.70
CA VAL A 283 -34.91 12.00 40.52
C VAL A 283 -33.57 11.28 40.70
N PRO A 284 -33.14 11.00 41.95
CA PRO A 284 -31.92 10.23 42.20
C PRO A 284 -32.03 8.83 41.62
N GLN A 285 -31.01 8.42 40.86
CA GLN A 285 -30.89 7.05 40.35
C GLN A 285 -30.41 6.10 41.47
N ALA A 286 -30.84 4.84 41.42
CA ALA A 286 -30.48 3.85 42.43
C ALA A 286 -29.02 3.41 42.33
N GLU A 287 -28.53 3.25 41.09
CA GLU A 287 -27.14 2.96 40.73
C GLU A 287 -26.83 3.68 39.42
N THR A 288 -25.60 4.16 39.26
CA THR A 288 -25.18 4.93 38.08
C THR A 288 -25.03 4.04 36.85
N PHE A 289 -25.07 4.60 35.64
CA PHE A 289 -24.70 3.88 34.41
C PHE A 289 -23.33 3.20 34.52
N TYR A 290 -22.33 3.93 35.03
CA TYR A 290 -20.97 3.42 35.16
C TYR A 290 -20.92 2.20 36.10
N ASP A 291 -21.56 2.29 37.26
CA ASP A 291 -21.58 1.19 38.23
C ASP A 291 -22.32 -0.03 37.71
N ARG A 292 -23.46 0.17 37.04
CA ARG A 292 -24.31 -0.92 36.52
C ARG A 292 -23.68 -1.66 35.36
N PHE A 293 -23.22 -0.93 34.35
CA PHE A 293 -22.91 -1.52 33.04
C PHE A 293 -21.41 -1.63 32.75
N ALA A 294 -20.56 -0.80 33.36
CA ALA A 294 -19.11 -0.85 33.20
C ALA A 294 -18.44 -1.56 34.39
N ALA A 295 -18.48 -0.96 35.58
CA ALA A 295 -17.75 -1.47 36.74
C ALA A 295 -18.34 -2.79 37.28
N GLY A 296 -19.66 -2.86 37.46
CA GLY A 296 -20.36 -4.03 38.02
C GLY A 296 -20.21 -5.28 37.15
N GLU A 297 -20.04 -5.09 35.84
CA GLU A 297 -19.93 -6.17 34.87
C GLU A 297 -18.50 -6.34 34.33
N SER A 298 -17.54 -5.55 34.82
CA SER A 298 -16.14 -5.54 34.36
C SER A 298 -15.96 -5.30 32.85
N ARG A 299 -16.87 -4.52 32.23
CA ARG A 299 -16.78 -4.11 30.83
C ARG A 299 -16.01 -2.80 30.70
N ASP A 300 -15.29 -2.68 29.59
CA ASP A 300 -14.66 -1.43 29.21
C ASP A 300 -15.72 -0.45 28.67
N LEU A 301 -15.44 0.84 28.85
CA LEU A 301 -16.31 1.95 28.46
C LEU A 301 -15.64 2.83 27.40
N LEU A 302 -16.37 3.08 26.32
CA LEU A 302 -16.07 4.11 25.31
C LEU A 302 -16.91 5.36 25.56
N LEU A 303 -16.27 6.45 25.97
CA LEU A 303 -16.95 7.73 26.17
C LEU A 303 -16.95 8.53 24.86
N ASP A 304 -18.12 8.79 24.29
CA ASP A 304 -18.26 9.68 23.13
C ASP A 304 -18.63 11.08 23.61
N THR A 305 -17.81 12.07 23.29
CA THR A 305 -17.91 13.40 23.90
C THR A 305 -17.43 14.52 22.99
N GLY A 306 -17.62 15.76 23.44
CA GLY A 306 -17.32 16.96 22.69
C GLY A 306 -17.89 18.19 23.39
N ALA A 307 -17.33 19.35 23.07
CA ALA A 307 -17.80 20.64 23.57
C ALA A 307 -18.02 21.59 22.40
N LEU A 308 -19.27 22.03 22.23
CA LEU A 308 -19.60 22.97 21.17
C LEU A 308 -19.11 24.36 21.49
N TYR A 309 -18.89 25.14 20.43
CA TYR A 309 -18.68 26.57 20.50
C TYR A 309 -19.42 27.26 19.35
N ASP A 310 -20.16 28.32 19.66
CA ASP A 310 -20.88 29.11 18.66
C ASP A 310 -20.19 30.47 18.47
N PHE A 311 -19.60 30.71 17.29
CA PHE A 311 -18.90 31.97 16.98
C PHE A 311 -19.84 33.18 16.86
N SER A 312 -21.15 32.97 16.79
CA SER A 312 -22.14 34.05 16.76
C SER A 312 -22.51 34.59 18.15
N LEU A 313 -22.13 33.89 19.22
CA LEU A 313 -22.47 34.21 20.60
C LEU A 313 -21.28 34.81 21.36
N ASP A 314 -21.57 35.78 22.23
CA ASP A 314 -20.61 36.33 23.18
C ASP A 314 -20.42 35.38 24.38
N GLY A 315 -19.35 35.57 25.17
CA GLY A 315 -19.11 34.82 26.40
C GLY A 315 -17.64 34.49 26.65
N ASP A 316 -17.39 33.35 27.28
CA ASP A 316 -16.06 32.78 27.46
C ASP A 316 -15.40 32.43 26.13
N THR A 317 -14.06 32.36 26.14
CA THR A 317 -13.31 32.03 24.92
C THR A 317 -13.49 30.57 24.53
N GLU A 318 -13.36 30.27 23.24
CA GLU A 318 -13.40 28.89 22.72
C GLU A 318 -12.45 27.95 23.46
N LEU A 319 -11.23 28.43 23.76
CA LEU A 319 -10.27 27.68 24.57
C LEU A 319 -10.81 27.41 25.97
N ALA A 320 -11.38 28.39 26.66
CA ALA A 320 -11.91 28.19 28.01
C ALA A 320 -13.05 27.16 28.03
N VAL A 321 -13.95 27.22 27.05
CA VAL A 321 -15.07 26.27 26.91
C VAL A 321 -14.57 24.85 26.68
N LYS A 322 -13.78 24.64 25.63
CA LYS A 322 -13.33 23.30 25.24
C LYS A 322 -12.32 22.75 26.27
N GLN A 323 -11.39 23.58 26.75
CA GLN A 323 -10.38 23.18 27.74
C GLN A 323 -10.97 22.88 29.10
N GLY A 324 -11.99 23.63 29.53
CA GLY A 324 -12.72 23.32 30.74
C GLY A 324 -13.31 21.91 30.68
N TRP A 325 -13.90 21.54 29.53
CA TRP A 325 -14.55 20.24 29.37
C TRP A 325 -13.55 19.08 29.29
N TRP A 326 -12.57 19.13 28.38
CA TRP A 326 -11.65 17.99 28.22
C TRP A 326 -10.79 17.77 29.47
N ARG A 327 -10.44 18.83 30.22
CA ARG A 327 -9.67 18.66 31.46
C ARG A 327 -10.46 17.95 32.54
N GLN A 328 -11.77 18.21 32.64
CA GLN A 328 -12.63 17.48 33.56
C GLN A 328 -12.77 16.01 33.14
N VAL A 329 -12.94 15.73 31.84
CA VAL A 329 -12.92 14.34 31.34
C VAL A 329 -11.63 13.61 31.73
N LEU A 330 -10.46 14.24 31.51
CA LEU A 330 -9.17 13.64 31.86
C LEU A 330 -8.96 13.48 33.38
N ALA A 331 -9.57 14.34 34.19
CA ALA A 331 -9.46 14.31 35.64
C ALA A 331 -10.24 13.13 36.26
N GLU A 332 -11.32 12.69 35.63
CA GLU A 332 -12.18 11.61 36.12
C GLU A 332 -11.67 10.20 35.78
N LEU A 333 -10.77 10.07 34.80
CA LEU A 333 -10.25 8.77 34.35
C LEU A 333 -9.62 7.90 35.46
N PRO A 334 -8.84 8.43 36.42
CA PRO A 334 -8.27 7.62 37.50
C PRO A 334 -9.31 7.02 38.44
N ASP A 335 -10.42 7.74 38.67
CA ASP A 335 -11.53 7.29 39.51
C ASP A 335 -12.53 6.41 38.72
N HIS A 336 -12.50 6.49 37.39
CA HIS A 336 -13.31 5.70 36.46
C HIS A 336 -12.43 4.85 35.51
N PRO A 337 -11.64 3.89 36.02
CA PRO A 337 -10.63 3.16 35.22
C PRO A 337 -11.19 2.28 34.11
N ARG A 338 -12.51 2.05 34.06
CA ARG A 338 -13.15 1.35 32.93
C ARG A 338 -13.35 2.25 31.72
N ILE A 339 -13.18 3.58 31.84
CA ILE A 339 -13.12 4.47 30.69
C ILE A 339 -11.78 4.25 29.99
N THR A 340 -11.76 3.29 29.06
CA THR A 340 -10.53 2.91 28.34
C THR A 340 -10.46 3.53 26.95
N ALA A 341 -11.56 4.07 26.41
CA ALA A 341 -11.55 4.84 25.17
C ALA A 341 -12.37 6.14 25.28
N VAL A 342 -11.90 7.18 24.60
CA VAL A 342 -12.61 8.46 24.43
C VAL A 342 -12.65 8.80 22.95
N THR A 343 -13.84 9.03 22.42
CA THR A 343 -14.06 9.59 21.09
C THR A 343 -14.48 11.05 21.22
N TRP A 344 -13.85 11.94 20.45
CA TRP A 344 -14.18 13.35 20.42
C TRP A 344 -14.84 13.76 19.11
N LEU A 345 -16.01 14.40 19.13
CA LEU A 345 -16.67 14.92 17.94
C LEU A 345 -15.84 16.02 17.26
N GLU A 346 -15.21 15.72 16.13
CA GLU A 346 -14.35 16.65 15.38
C GLU A 346 -15.04 17.10 14.09
N ALA A 347 -16.10 17.91 14.24
CA ALA A 347 -16.91 18.38 13.11
C ALA A 347 -17.46 19.81 13.33
N VAL A 348 -17.86 20.43 12.23
CA VAL A 348 -18.72 21.61 12.22
C VAL A 348 -20.08 21.14 11.70
N ARG A 349 -21.14 21.36 12.48
CA ARG A 349 -22.49 20.90 12.12
C ARG A 349 -23.57 21.80 12.70
N GLU A 350 -24.76 21.75 12.11
CA GLU A 350 -25.96 22.34 12.70
C GLU A 350 -26.33 21.59 13.98
N GLU A 351 -26.68 22.33 15.04
CA GLU A 351 -27.08 21.75 16.32
C GLU A 351 -28.43 22.28 16.79
N ALA A 352 -29.31 21.38 17.22
CA ALA A 352 -30.67 21.73 17.64
C ALA A 352 -30.65 22.64 18.88
N GLU A 353 -29.75 22.34 19.82
CA GLU A 353 -29.49 23.09 21.04
C GLU A 353 -29.05 24.54 20.82
N ALA A 354 -28.44 24.81 19.66
CA ALA A 354 -28.05 26.13 19.22
C ALA A 354 -29.12 26.77 18.30
N GLY A 355 -30.36 26.26 18.27
CA GLY A 355 -31.42 26.78 17.41
C GLY A 355 -31.18 26.50 15.92
N ALA A 356 -30.63 25.32 15.61
CA ALA A 356 -30.21 24.90 14.27
C ALA A 356 -29.16 25.84 13.63
N GLN A 357 -28.32 26.47 14.46
CA GLN A 357 -27.13 27.17 13.99
C GLN A 357 -25.96 26.20 13.81
N GLU A 358 -25.05 26.54 12.90
CA GLU A 358 -23.79 25.82 12.70
C GLU A 358 -22.82 26.14 13.84
N VAL A 359 -22.39 25.11 14.58
CA VAL A 359 -21.47 25.22 15.72
C VAL A 359 -20.21 24.39 15.50
N ASP A 360 -19.12 24.76 16.18
CA ASP A 360 -17.80 24.15 16.00
C ASP A 360 -17.39 23.27 17.20
N TRP A 361 -17.29 21.96 16.96
CA TRP A 361 -16.90 20.96 17.98
C TRP A 361 -15.39 20.66 17.99
N ARG A 362 -14.64 21.15 17.00
CA ARG A 362 -13.27 20.69 16.70
C ARG A 362 -12.24 21.14 17.75
N LEU A 363 -11.30 20.26 18.07
CA LEU A 363 -10.13 20.54 18.94
C LEU A 363 -8.91 21.00 18.14
N THR A 364 -8.82 20.65 16.86
CA THR A 364 -7.63 20.90 16.04
C THR A 364 -7.81 22.04 15.04
N ALA A 365 -8.90 22.81 15.15
CA ALA A 365 -9.24 23.89 14.22
C ALA A 365 -8.25 25.06 14.27
N SER A 366 -7.61 25.31 15.42
CA SER A 366 -6.60 26.35 15.58
C SER A 366 -5.33 25.81 16.24
N GLY A 367 -4.19 26.44 15.94
CA GLY A 367 -2.90 26.05 16.53
C GLY A 367 -2.85 26.25 18.05
N GLU A 368 -3.64 27.19 18.59
CA GLU A 368 -3.77 27.41 20.04
C GLU A 368 -4.51 26.26 20.72
N LEU A 369 -5.69 25.87 20.20
CA LEU A 369 -6.46 24.75 20.73
C LEU A 369 -5.69 23.44 20.63
N ALA A 370 -5.14 23.12 19.46
CA ALA A 370 -4.39 21.88 19.24
C ALA A 370 -3.18 21.77 20.18
N SER A 371 -2.46 22.88 20.39
CA SER A 371 -1.30 22.90 21.29
C SER A 371 -1.70 22.73 22.75
N ALA A 372 -2.77 23.41 23.18
CA ALA A 372 -3.28 23.30 24.56
C ALA A 372 -3.81 21.89 24.84
N PHE A 373 -4.59 21.34 23.90
CA PHE A 373 -5.14 20.00 24.00
C PHE A 373 -4.04 18.92 24.07
N ARG A 374 -3.06 18.96 23.16
CA ARG A 374 -1.91 18.03 23.20
C ARG A 374 -1.14 18.15 24.52
N ALA A 375 -0.92 19.37 25.02
CA ALA A 375 -0.18 19.57 26.26
C ALA A 375 -0.90 18.96 27.47
N ASP A 376 -2.21 19.11 27.55
CA ASP A 376 -3.03 18.53 28.62
C ASP A 376 -3.12 17.00 28.50
N LEU A 377 -3.28 16.45 27.30
CA LEU A 377 -3.25 15.00 27.07
C LEU A 377 -1.90 14.40 27.48
N ALA A 378 -0.79 15.01 27.07
CA ALA A 378 0.54 14.56 27.47
C ALA A 378 0.77 14.66 28.98
N ALA A 379 0.24 15.71 29.63
CA ALA A 379 0.31 15.90 31.07
C ALA A 379 -0.51 14.86 31.86
N SER A 380 -1.59 14.33 31.27
CA SER A 380 -2.40 13.27 31.90
C SER A 380 -1.61 11.99 32.15
N GLY A 381 -0.63 11.68 31.28
CA GLY A 381 0.16 10.44 31.33
C GLY A 381 -0.64 9.15 31.08
N GLN A 382 -1.90 9.26 30.64
CA GLN A 382 -2.82 8.12 30.50
C GLN A 382 -3.05 7.69 29.05
N VAL A 383 -2.74 8.55 28.08
CA VAL A 383 -3.03 8.30 26.66
C VAL A 383 -2.03 7.33 26.05
N GLN A 384 -2.55 6.29 25.40
CA GLN A 384 -1.79 5.45 24.48
C GLN A 384 -1.95 6.04 23.08
N TRP A 385 -0.84 6.42 22.45
CA TRP A 385 -0.84 6.87 21.05
C TRP A 385 -0.63 5.68 20.11
N SER A 386 -1.02 5.85 18.85
CA SER A 386 -0.70 4.87 17.82
C SER A 386 0.83 4.70 17.63
N PRO A 387 1.29 3.52 17.19
CA PRO A 387 0.49 2.41 16.66
C PRO A 387 -0.09 1.47 17.72
N ILE A 388 -1.37 1.13 17.55
CA ILE A 388 -2.12 0.14 18.31
C ILE A 388 -2.14 -1.21 17.56
N THR A 389 -2.35 -1.16 16.24
CA THR A 389 -2.23 -2.29 15.32
C THR A 389 -0.93 -2.18 14.52
N GLU A 390 -0.56 -3.24 13.79
CA GLU A 390 0.62 -3.20 12.93
C GLU A 390 0.46 -2.12 11.85
N VAL A 391 1.47 -1.24 11.73
CA VAL A 391 1.44 -0.15 10.74
C VAL A 391 1.73 -0.74 9.37
N ILE A 392 0.86 -0.44 8.41
CA ILE A 392 1.06 -0.83 7.02
C ILE A 392 1.46 0.42 6.23
N THR A 393 2.75 0.58 5.94
CA THR A 393 3.26 1.77 5.25
C THR A 393 3.23 1.62 3.73
N PRO A 394 3.03 2.72 2.97
CA PRO A 394 3.19 2.72 1.51
C PRO A 394 4.60 2.30 1.05
N GLN A 395 5.62 2.48 1.91
CA GLN A 395 7.00 2.08 1.66
C GLN A 395 7.16 0.56 1.71
N GLU A 396 6.62 -0.11 2.73
CA GLU A 396 6.54 -1.59 2.80
C GLU A 396 5.73 -2.12 1.62
N GLY A 397 4.60 -1.48 1.32
CA GLY A 397 3.78 -1.83 0.17
C GLY A 397 4.48 -1.70 -1.17
N SER A 398 5.38 -0.73 -1.28
CA SER A 398 6.23 -0.61 -2.45
C SER A 398 7.26 -1.72 -2.47
N ALA A 399 7.95 -1.99 -1.36
CA ALA A 399 8.98 -3.03 -1.26
C ALA A 399 8.42 -4.43 -1.59
N THR A 400 7.21 -4.76 -1.16
CA THR A 400 6.54 -6.04 -1.45
C THR A 400 6.17 -6.21 -2.93
N THR A 401 6.14 -5.14 -3.74
CA THR A 401 5.90 -5.25 -5.20
C THR A 401 6.96 -6.07 -5.96
N VAL A 402 8.08 -6.40 -5.32
CA VAL A 402 9.09 -7.28 -5.91
C VAL A 402 8.57 -8.71 -5.96
N GLN A 403 8.06 -9.12 -7.12
CA GLN A 403 7.66 -10.50 -7.34
C GLN A 403 8.88 -11.44 -7.29
N VAL A 404 9.00 -12.23 -6.23
CA VAL A 404 10.00 -13.28 -6.07
C VAL A 404 9.30 -14.63 -5.85
N ARG A 405 9.82 -15.69 -6.45
CA ARG A 405 9.47 -17.06 -6.06
C ARG A 405 10.67 -17.61 -5.29
N GLU A 406 10.65 -17.49 -3.97
CA GLU A 406 11.69 -18.05 -3.13
C GLU A 406 11.43 -19.53 -2.85
N GLY A 407 12.52 -20.30 -2.92
CA GLY A 407 12.57 -21.72 -2.64
C GLY A 407 14.00 -22.20 -2.84
N ASN A 408 14.39 -23.29 -2.17
CA ASN A 408 15.72 -23.88 -2.25
C ASN A 408 16.19 -24.17 -3.71
N ASP A 409 15.26 -24.23 -4.65
CA ASP A 409 15.53 -24.41 -6.08
C ASP A 409 16.03 -23.13 -6.80
N ALA A 410 15.88 -21.94 -6.23
CA ALA A 410 16.22 -20.67 -6.90
C ALA A 410 17.73 -20.54 -7.21
N MET A 411 18.58 -20.88 -6.24
CA MET A 411 20.05 -20.90 -6.41
C MET A 411 20.48 -22.01 -7.40
N THR A 412 19.76 -23.14 -7.39
CA THR A 412 19.98 -24.25 -8.33
C THR A 412 19.66 -23.82 -9.77
N TRP A 413 18.53 -23.14 -9.99
CA TRP A 413 18.16 -22.58 -11.28
C TRP A 413 19.12 -21.50 -11.76
N LEU A 414 19.56 -20.63 -10.85
CA LEU A 414 20.61 -19.63 -11.11
C LEU A 414 21.87 -20.33 -11.64
N THR A 415 22.35 -21.33 -10.90
CA THR A 415 23.58 -22.07 -11.23
C THR A 415 23.46 -22.78 -12.58
N GLY A 416 22.32 -23.44 -12.84
CA GLY A 416 22.03 -24.07 -14.12
C GLY A 416 22.05 -23.08 -15.29
N SER A 417 21.48 -21.89 -15.09
CA SER A 417 21.44 -20.82 -16.11
C SER A 417 22.81 -20.21 -16.37
N VAL A 418 23.62 -19.99 -15.33
CA VAL A 418 25.02 -19.56 -15.45
C VAL A 418 25.84 -20.60 -16.24
N ALA A 419 25.66 -21.89 -15.95
CA ALA A 419 26.31 -22.97 -16.69
C ALA A 419 25.87 -23.00 -18.16
N ALA A 420 24.57 -22.84 -18.43
CA ALA A 420 24.05 -22.77 -19.79
C ALA A 420 24.62 -21.57 -20.59
N LEU A 421 24.76 -20.41 -19.95
CA LEU A 421 25.39 -19.22 -20.55
C LEU A 421 26.87 -19.46 -20.86
N ALA A 422 27.60 -20.11 -19.95
CA ALA A 422 29.00 -20.47 -20.17
C ALA A 422 29.17 -21.46 -21.34
N ILE A 423 28.28 -22.46 -21.44
CA ILE A 423 28.25 -23.39 -22.58
C ILE A 423 27.94 -22.64 -23.88
N ALA A 424 26.94 -21.74 -23.87
CA ALA A 424 26.60 -20.92 -25.03
C ALA A 424 27.76 -20.00 -25.46
N PHE A 425 28.50 -19.43 -24.50
CA PHE A 425 29.69 -18.65 -24.74
C PHE A 425 30.80 -19.48 -25.43
N LEU A 426 31.11 -20.68 -24.92
CA LEU A 426 32.10 -21.58 -25.53
C LEU A 426 31.66 -22.03 -26.94
N ALA A 427 30.38 -22.37 -27.09
CA ALA A 427 29.80 -22.72 -28.38
C ALA A 427 29.88 -21.55 -29.38
N SER A 428 29.71 -20.30 -28.92
CA SER A 428 29.87 -19.11 -29.76
C SER A 428 31.29 -18.99 -30.33
N GLY A 429 32.31 -19.36 -29.57
CA GLY A 429 33.70 -19.40 -30.05
C GLY A 429 33.91 -20.42 -31.18
N PHE A 430 33.27 -21.59 -31.08
CA PHE A 430 33.30 -22.62 -32.10
C PHE A 430 32.51 -22.23 -33.36
N VAL A 431 31.25 -21.79 -33.20
CA VAL A 431 30.39 -21.30 -34.28
C VAL A 431 31.04 -20.13 -35.00
N GLY A 432 31.69 -19.22 -34.27
CA GLY A 432 32.37 -18.06 -34.83
C GLY A 432 33.55 -18.41 -35.74
N ARG A 433 34.15 -19.60 -35.56
CA ARG A 433 35.18 -20.14 -36.46
C ARG A 433 34.59 -20.88 -37.65
N MET A 434 33.51 -21.63 -37.43
CA MET A 434 32.89 -22.47 -38.48
C MET A 434 31.96 -21.71 -39.44
N LEU A 435 31.25 -20.69 -38.96
CA LEU A 435 30.21 -19.98 -39.71
C LEU A 435 30.43 -18.45 -39.68
N PRO A 436 31.49 -17.93 -40.32
CA PRO A 436 31.79 -16.49 -40.33
C PRO A 436 30.66 -15.64 -40.95
N SER A 437 29.88 -16.23 -41.86
CA SER A 437 28.80 -15.55 -42.56
C SER A 437 27.63 -15.15 -41.64
N TRP A 438 27.53 -15.69 -40.42
CA TRP A 438 26.47 -15.39 -39.46
C TRP A 438 26.75 -14.15 -38.59
N ARG A 439 27.97 -13.65 -38.61
CA ARG A 439 28.43 -12.56 -37.74
C ARG A 439 27.69 -11.24 -37.96
N TYR A 440 27.75 -10.41 -36.93
CA TYR A 440 27.25 -9.04 -36.96
C TYR A 440 27.97 -8.21 -38.04
N PRO A 441 27.25 -7.53 -38.94
CA PRO A 441 27.83 -6.98 -40.17
C PRO A 441 28.63 -5.67 -40.00
N ASP A 442 28.32 -4.81 -39.03
CA ASP A 442 29.00 -3.50 -38.89
C ASP A 442 29.20 -3.08 -37.42
N GLU A 443 30.40 -3.30 -36.89
CA GLU A 443 30.77 -2.88 -35.52
C GLU A 443 30.99 -1.36 -35.37
N SER A 444 31.11 -0.63 -36.49
CA SER A 444 31.43 0.79 -36.55
C SER A 444 30.21 1.71 -36.57
N ALA A 445 29.03 1.15 -36.85
CA ALA A 445 27.75 1.85 -36.88
C ALA A 445 27.52 2.69 -35.60
N PRO A 446 26.95 3.90 -35.72
CA PRO A 446 26.69 4.76 -34.57
C PRO A 446 25.60 4.21 -33.63
N ARG A 447 24.81 3.22 -34.05
CA ARG A 447 23.80 2.53 -33.25
C ARG A 447 24.02 1.01 -33.34
N ASP A 448 24.01 0.35 -32.20
CA ASP A 448 24.23 -1.10 -32.10
C ASP A 448 22.89 -1.83 -31.91
N LEU A 449 22.44 -2.55 -32.94
CA LEU A 449 21.14 -3.24 -32.92
C LEU A 449 21.10 -4.40 -31.91
N ARG A 450 22.26 -4.91 -31.47
CA ARG A 450 22.31 -5.94 -30.41
C ARG A 450 21.83 -5.38 -29.08
N ILE A 451 22.17 -4.12 -28.79
CA ILE A 451 21.72 -3.43 -27.58
C ILE A 451 20.22 -3.16 -27.66
N ASP A 452 19.72 -2.70 -28.81
CA ASP A 452 18.27 -2.54 -29.00
C ASP A 452 17.54 -3.89 -28.85
N MET A 453 18.09 -4.98 -29.37
CA MET A 453 17.47 -6.30 -29.24
C MET A 453 17.44 -6.80 -27.78
N LEU A 454 18.51 -6.61 -27.02
CA LEU A 454 18.54 -6.96 -25.59
C LEU A 454 17.58 -6.08 -24.76
N ARG A 455 17.47 -4.78 -25.08
CA ARG A 455 16.47 -3.90 -24.46
C ARG A 455 15.04 -4.32 -24.79
N GLY A 456 14.81 -4.72 -26.04
CA GLY A 456 13.52 -5.24 -26.51
C GLY A 456 13.13 -6.55 -25.85
N PHE A 457 14.10 -7.43 -25.62
CA PHE A 457 13.91 -8.62 -24.82
C PHE A 457 13.57 -8.27 -23.36
N ALA A 458 14.37 -7.43 -22.71
CA ALA A 458 14.17 -7.03 -21.32
C ALA A 458 12.78 -6.40 -21.08
N ILE A 459 12.32 -5.53 -21.99
CA ILE A 459 10.99 -4.93 -21.85
C ILE A 459 9.85 -5.93 -22.06
N VAL A 460 10.02 -6.94 -22.92
CA VAL A 460 9.02 -8.02 -23.07
C VAL A 460 8.94 -8.86 -21.80
N VAL A 461 10.08 -9.17 -21.18
CA VAL A 461 10.12 -9.86 -19.88
C VAL A 461 9.34 -9.06 -18.83
N VAL A 462 9.61 -7.75 -18.71
CA VAL A 462 8.90 -6.86 -17.77
C VAL A 462 7.39 -6.85 -18.02
N VAL A 463 6.95 -6.74 -19.28
CA VAL A 463 5.52 -6.79 -19.63
C VAL A 463 4.89 -8.13 -19.23
N VAL A 464 5.59 -9.24 -19.45
CA VAL A 464 5.09 -10.58 -19.13
C VAL A 464 4.98 -10.79 -17.62
N THR A 465 5.97 -10.34 -16.83
CA THR A 465 5.97 -10.50 -15.37
C THR A 465 4.91 -9.63 -14.72
N GLN A 466 4.66 -8.42 -15.23
CA GLN A 466 3.68 -7.50 -14.66
C GLN A 466 2.22 -7.83 -15.01
N ILE A 467 1.99 -8.63 -16.05
CA ILE A 467 0.66 -9.19 -16.34
C ILE A 467 0.57 -10.51 -15.57
N GLU A 468 0.07 -10.43 -14.34
CA GLU A 468 0.02 -11.49 -13.32
C GLU A 468 -0.89 -12.69 -13.68
N VAL A 469 -0.60 -13.35 -14.80
CA VAL A 469 -1.32 -14.54 -15.28
C VAL A 469 -0.33 -15.68 -15.51
N LEU A 470 -0.73 -16.89 -15.14
CA LEU A 470 0.08 -18.08 -15.31
C LEU A 470 0.16 -18.44 -16.80
N SER A 471 1.38 -18.53 -17.33
CA SER A 471 1.61 -18.94 -18.71
C SER A 471 3.03 -19.50 -18.87
N PRO A 472 3.31 -20.18 -19.99
CA PRO A 472 4.67 -20.56 -20.33
C PRO A 472 5.61 -19.36 -20.47
N PHE A 473 5.09 -18.18 -20.82
CA PHE A 473 5.88 -16.95 -20.88
C PHE A 473 6.27 -16.47 -19.49
N SER A 474 5.34 -16.45 -18.53
CA SER A 474 5.65 -16.00 -17.16
C SER A 474 6.56 -16.97 -16.44
N LEU A 475 6.37 -18.29 -16.60
CA LEU A 475 7.33 -19.28 -16.10
C LEU A 475 8.72 -19.11 -16.72
N ALA A 476 8.80 -18.97 -18.05
CA ALA A 476 10.09 -18.73 -18.70
C ALA A 476 10.74 -17.41 -18.26
N ALA A 477 9.96 -16.34 -18.08
CA ALA A 477 10.46 -15.05 -17.63
C ALA A 477 11.02 -15.10 -16.20
N LEU A 478 10.34 -15.83 -15.29
CA LEU A 478 10.71 -15.96 -13.88
C LEU A 478 11.81 -17.01 -13.62
N ASP A 479 11.82 -18.13 -14.38
CA ASP A 479 12.72 -19.26 -14.17
C ASP A 479 13.97 -19.21 -15.07
N VAL A 480 13.82 -18.92 -16.37
CA VAL A 480 14.95 -18.94 -17.34
C VAL A 480 15.83 -17.70 -17.24
N PHE A 481 15.26 -16.59 -16.75
CA PHE A 481 16.00 -15.35 -16.51
C PHE A 481 16.36 -15.13 -15.03
N GLY A 482 16.20 -16.15 -14.18
CA GLY A 482 16.52 -16.10 -12.75
C GLY A 482 17.97 -15.72 -12.37
N VAL A 483 18.84 -15.49 -13.36
CA VAL A 483 20.20 -14.94 -13.22
C VAL A 483 20.19 -13.42 -12.99
N VAL A 484 19.28 -12.70 -13.64
CA VAL A 484 19.21 -11.23 -13.59
C VAL A 484 17.77 -10.80 -13.86
N SER A 485 17.25 -9.82 -13.13
CA SER A 485 15.94 -9.23 -13.39
C SER A 485 15.88 -8.43 -14.70
N GLY A 486 14.70 -8.37 -15.30
CA GLY A 486 14.46 -7.51 -16.48
C GLY A 486 14.80 -6.04 -16.22
N ALA A 487 14.53 -5.55 -15.00
CA ALA A 487 14.80 -4.18 -14.57
C ALA A 487 16.31 -3.86 -14.53
N GLU A 488 17.13 -4.72 -13.92
CA GLU A 488 18.58 -4.52 -13.84
C GLU A 488 19.22 -4.41 -15.23
N LEU A 489 18.88 -5.36 -16.11
CA LEU A 489 19.36 -5.37 -17.49
C LEU A 489 18.90 -4.11 -18.23
N PHE A 490 17.65 -3.68 -17.99
CA PHE A 490 17.09 -2.49 -18.62
C PHE A 490 17.79 -1.19 -18.19
N VAL A 491 18.08 -1.01 -16.91
CA VAL A 491 18.79 0.17 -16.36
C VAL A 491 20.22 0.24 -16.93
N LEU A 492 20.95 -0.89 -16.89
CA LEU A 492 22.31 -0.96 -17.41
C LEU A 492 22.37 -0.68 -18.92
N LEU A 493 21.52 -1.33 -19.72
CA LEU A 493 21.47 -1.11 -21.17
C LEU A 493 21.03 0.32 -21.54
N SER A 494 20.17 0.94 -20.74
CA SER A 494 19.77 2.35 -20.91
C SER A 494 20.94 3.30 -20.68
N GLY A 495 21.77 3.04 -19.66
CA GLY A 495 23.04 3.73 -19.46
C GLY A 495 23.98 3.56 -20.65
N ILE A 496 24.14 2.34 -21.18
CA ILE A 496 24.98 2.09 -22.38
C ILE A 496 24.47 2.87 -23.59
N ALA A 497 23.16 2.85 -23.85
CA ALA A 497 22.56 3.60 -24.95
C ALA A 497 22.81 5.11 -24.84
N LEU A 498 22.65 5.68 -23.65
CA LEU A 498 22.89 7.10 -23.39
C LEU A 498 24.38 7.49 -23.48
N GLY A 499 25.27 6.65 -22.96
CA GLY A 499 26.73 6.84 -23.05
C GLY A 499 27.23 6.81 -24.50
N MET A 500 26.63 5.98 -25.35
CA MET A 500 26.93 5.93 -26.79
C MET A 500 26.38 7.14 -27.56
N ALA A 501 25.19 7.64 -27.18
CA ALA A 501 24.51 8.71 -27.90
C ALA A 501 25.08 10.11 -27.59
N PHE A 502 25.54 10.35 -26.36
CA PHE A 502 26.00 11.67 -25.90
C PHE A 502 27.09 12.29 -26.76
N PRO A 503 28.18 11.58 -27.16
CA PRO A 503 29.26 12.18 -27.95
C PRO A 503 28.78 12.67 -29.32
N ALA A 504 27.78 12.00 -29.91
CA ALA A 504 27.16 12.44 -31.15
C ALA A 504 26.31 13.70 -30.94
N ALA A 505 25.60 13.81 -29.82
CA ALA A 505 24.82 15.01 -29.46
C ALA A 505 25.73 16.22 -29.23
N VAL A 506 26.83 16.06 -28.49
CA VAL A 506 27.82 17.13 -28.26
C VAL A 506 28.42 17.63 -29.57
N ARG A 507 28.79 16.72 -30.48
CA ARG A 507 29.36 17.12 -31.78
C ARG A 507 28.39 17.96 -32.62
N ARG A 508 27.08 17.82 -32.41
CA ARG A 508 26.04 18.55 -33.14
C ARG A 508 25.67 19.88 -32.50
N ALA A 509 25.58 19.94 -31.17
CA ALA A 509 24.98 21.07 -30.45
C ALA A 509 25.89 21.68 -29.35
N GLY A 510 27.13 21.23 -29.22
CA GLY A 510 28.01 21.60 -28.11
C GLY A 510 27.63 20.92 -26.78
N GLU A 511 28.43 21.14 -25.73
CA GLU A 511 28.20 20.50 -24.42
C GLU A 511 26.90 20.97 -23.78
N TRP A 512 26.69 22.29 -23.76
CA TRP A 512 25.50 22.90 -23.18
C TRP A 512 24.23 22.54 -23.94
N GLY A 513 24.26 22.59 -25.28
CA GLY A 513 23.12 22.18 -26.11
C GLY A 513 22.75 20.71 -25.91
N ALA A 514 23.74 19.82 -25.80
CA ALA A 514 23.48 18.41 -25.49
C ALA A 514 22.88 18.21 -24.09
N ALA A 515 23.34 18.97 -23.08
CA ALA A 515 22.79 18.96 -21.74
C ALA A 515 21.33 19.45 -21.71
N LEU A 516 21.01 20.56 -22.39
CA LEU A 516 19.65 21.08 -22.49
C LEU A 516 18.67 20.07 -23.12
N VAL A 517 19.09 19.38 -24.19
CA VAL A 517 18.27 18.32 -24.81
C VAL A 517 18.06 17.15 -23.86
N ALA A 518 19.09 16.78 -23.10
CA ALA A 518 19.00 15.70 -22.13
C ALA A 518 18.07 16.06 -20.95
N TRP A 519 18.18 17.27 -20.40
CA TRP A 519 17.26 17.75 -19.35
C TRP A 519 15.83 17.95 -19.86
N ALA A 520 15.65 18.38 -21.11
CA ALA A 520 14.32 18.42 -21.73
C ALA A 520 13.70 17.02 -21.81
N ARG A 521 14.52 15.98 -22.07
CA ARG A 521 14.06 14.59 -22.02
C ARG A 521 13.71 14.14 -20.60
N ALA A 522 14.54 14.46 -19.61
CA ALA A 522 14.28 14.15 -18.21
C ALA A 522 12.98 14.82 -17.73
N ARG A 523 12.79 16.10 -18.06
CA ARG A 523 11.53 16.84 -17.81
C ARG A 523 10.34 16.14 -18.47
N LYS A 524 10.47 15.70 -19.72
CA LYS A 524 9.39 14.98 -20.41
C LYS A 524 9.07 13.65 -19.70
N GLN A 525 10.07 12.91 -19.22
CA GLN A 525 9.83 11.68 -18.45
C GLN A 525 9.10 11.97 -17.14
N TYR A 526 9.52 13.00 -16.40
CA TYR A 526 8.85 13.42 -15.16
C TYR A 526 7.40 13.82 -15.37
N LEU A 527 7.13 14.69 -16.36
CA LEU A 527 5.76 15.13 -16.66
C LEU A 527 4.87 13.96 -17.11
N VAL A 528 5.42 13.01 -17.86
CA VAL A 528 4.69 11.81 -18.25
C VAL A 528 4.42 10.91 -17.05
N ALA A 529 5.36 10.83 -16.10
CA ALA A 529 5.13 10.07 -14.87
C ALA A 529 3.98 10.65 -14.05
N LEU A 530 4.00 11.95 -13.80
CA LEU A 530 2.89 12.65 -13.14
C LEU A 530 1.56 12.47 -13.89
N ALA A 531 1.58 12.60 -15.22
CA ALA A 531 0.38 12.45 -16.03
C ALA A 531 -0.19 11.03 -15.98
N VAL A 532 0.65 9.99 -15.97
CA VAL A 532 0.21 8.60 -15.81
C VAL A 532 -0.36 8.39 -14.40
N THR A 533 0.33 8.84 -13.36
CA THR A 533 -0.14 8.74 -11.98
C THR A 533 -1.52 9.38 -11.82
N LEU A 534 -1.68 10.62 -12.29
CA LEU A 534 -2.96 11.33 -12.26
C LEU A 534 -4.03 10.70 -13.15
N LEU A 535 -3.66 10.16 -14.32
CA LEU A 535 -4.63 9.52 -15.20
C LEU A 535 -5.19 8.24 -14.58
N ILE A 536 -4.35 7.44 -13.93
CA ILE A 536 -4.81 6.26 -13.18
C ILE A 536 -5.70 6.69 -12.01
N PHE A 537 -5.33 7.75 -11.28
CA PHE A 537 -6.18 8.33 -10.25
C PHE A 537 -7.54 8.80 -10.78
N VAL A 538 -7.58 9.48 -11.94
CA VAL A 538 -8.86 9.86 -12.54
C VAL A 538 -9.67 8.64 -12.99
N LEU A 539 -9.01 7.57 -13.45
CA LEU A 539 -9.67 6.33 -13.84
C LEU A 539 -10.28 5.56 -12.65
N SER A 540 -9.81 5.80 -11.42
CA SER A 540 -10.40 5.16 -10.23
C SER A 540 -11.83 5.64 -9.94
N PHE A 541 -12.21 6.84 -10.41
CA PHE A 541 -13.57 7.34 -10.30
C PHE A 541 -14.55 6.73 -11.31
N VAL A 542 -14.08 5.88 -12.22
CA VAL A 542 -14.93 5.26 -13.24
C VAL A 542 -15.54 3.98 -12.65
N PRO A 543 -16.88 3.90 -12.45
CA PRO A 543 -17.51 2.83 -11.64
C PRO A 543 -17.30 1.39 -12.13
N PHE A 544 -16.94 1.21 -13.40
CA PHE A 544 -16.73 -0.10 -14.03
C PHE A 544 -15.24 -0.44 -14.21
N ILE A 545 -14.33 0.38 -13.66
CA ILE A 545 -12.89 0.13 -13.68
C ILE A 545 -12.41 -0.06 -12.24
N ASP A 546 -11.99 -1.27 -11.92
CA ASP A 546 -11.26 -1.58 -10.70
C ASP A 546 -9.79 -1.16 -10.85
N ALA A 547 -9.53 0.11 -10.52
CA ALA A 547 -8.19 0.68 -10.50
C ALA A 547 -7.37 0.24 -9.28
N SER A 548 -8.01 -0.32 -8.23
CA SER A 548 -7.32 -0.84 -7.04
C SER A 548 -6.28 -1.89 -7.41
N SER A 549 -6.52 -2.67 -8.48
CA SER A 549 -5.59 -3.67 -9.04
C SER A 549 -4.18 -3.17 -9.38
N ILE A 550 -4.00 -1.87 -9.58
CA ILE A 550 -2.67 -1.26 -9.81
C ILE A 550 -2.36 -0.11 -8.85
N MET A 551 -3.35 0.40 -8.12
CA MET A 551 -3.21 1.45 -7.10
C MET A 551 -2.98 0.88 -5.70
N THR A 552 -3.22 -0.42 -5.53
CA THR A 552 -2.87 -1.19 -4.34
C THR A 552 -1.99 -2.36 -4.74
N PHE A 553 -1.25 -2.92 -3.79
CA PHE A 553 -0.52 -4.16 -3.96
C PHE A 553 -0.92 -5.14 -2.87
N THR A 554 -1.38 -6.34 -3.25
CA THR A 554 -1.66 -7.40 -2.28
C THR A 554 -0.46 -8.32 -2.22
N ASP A 555 0.13 -8.50 -1.04
CA ASP A 555 1.15 -9.53 -0.82
C ASP A 555 0.50 -10.91 -0.91
N ARG A 556 0.83 -11.64 -1.99
CA ARG A 556 0.28 -12.97 -2.29
C ARG A 556 1.35 -14.06 -2.21
N GLY A 557 2.40 -13.86 -1.41
CA GLY A 557 3.45 -14.88 -1.17
C GLY A 557 4.88 -14.38 -1.28
N THR A 558 5.10 -13.14 -0.87
CA THR A 558 6.36 -12.42 -0.91
C THR A 558 6.41 -11.42 0.24
N GLY A 559 6.08 -11.85 1.48
CA GLY A 559 6.21 -11.01 2.68
C GLY A 559 7.60 -10.40 2.81
N ASP A 560 7.87 -9.61 3.85
CA ASP A 560 9.11 -8.81 3.95
C ASP A 560 10.42 -9.62 3.73
N ASP A 561 10.40 -10.93 4.02
CA ASP A 561 11.52 -11.86 3.80
C ASP A 561 11.40 -12.76 2.56
N GLY A 562 10.37 -12.60 1.72
CA GLY A 562 10.12 -13.44 0.53
C GLY A 562 9.61 -14.86 0.81
N GLN A 563 9.41 -15.24 2.09
CA GLN A 563 9.13 -16.62 2.52
C GLN A 563 7.71 -16.88 3.05
N ALA A 564 6.94 -15.84 3.39
CA ALA A 564 5.58 -15.97 3.95
C ALA A 564 4.56 -15.18 3.10
N THR A 565 3.37 -15.75 2.89
CA THR A 565 2.20 -15.03 2.35
C THR A 565 1.55 -14.25 3.51
N SER A 566 1.69 -12.93 3.58
CA SER A 566 0.92 -12.16 4.57
C SER A 566 -0.54 -11.95 4.16
N GLY A 567 -0.84 -11.94 2.85
CA GLY A 567 -2.18 -11.64 2.34
C GLY A 567 -2.56 -10.15 2.38
N ARG A 568 -1.70 -9.29 2.94
CA ARG A 568 -1.99 -7.87 3.23
C ARG A 568 -2.08 -7.02 1.97
N VAL A 569 -2.95 -6.02 2.00
CA VAL A 569 -3.17 -5.04 0.92
C VAL A 569 -2.54 -3.70 1.30
N TYR A 570 -1.61 -3.24 0.49
CA TYR A 570 -0.94 -1.97 0.66
C TYR A 570 -1.47 -0.93 -0.33
N ASP A 571 -1.70 0.30 0.15
CA ASP A 571 -2.07 1.44 -0.70
C ASP A 571 -0.82 2.12 -1.27
N LEU A 572 -0.83 2.33 -2.60
CA LEU A 572 0.24 3.00 -3.35
C LEU A 572 -0.16 4.41 -3.81
N TYR A 573 -1.37 4.83 -3.46
CA TYR A 573 -1.91 6.17 -3.69
C TYR A 573 -2.34 6.84 -2.38
N PRO A 574 -1.45 6.88 -1.35
CA PRO A 574 -1.79 7.48 -0.07
C PRO A 574 -2.23 8.93 -0.28
N ASN A 575 -3.36 9.30 0.33
CA ASN A 575 -3.93 10.64 0.27
C ASN A 575 -4.24 11.19 -1.13
N ALA A 576 -4.32 10.34 -2.16
CA ALA A 576 -4.61 10.81 -3.50
C ALA A 576 -5.97 11.53 -3.58
N ASP A 577 -6.97 11.07 -2.82
CA ASP A 577 -8.29 11.71 -2.69
C ASP A 577 -8.20 13.16 -2.21
N ARG A 578 -7.25 13.47 -1.32
CA ARG A 578 -7.02 14.82 -0.78
C ARG A 578 -6.59 15.82 -1.85
N LEU A 579 -6.10 15.36 -3.00
CA LEU A 579 -5.81 16.23 -4.13
C LEU A 579 -7.07 16.92 -4.69
N LEU A 580 -8.27 16.42 -4.37
CA LEU A 580 -9.54 17.01 -4.77
C LEU A 580 -10.06 18.08 -3.79
N ASP A 581 -9.48 18.18 -2.59
CA ASP A 581 -9.86 19.19 -1.60
C ASP A 581 -9.56 20.61 -2.13
N TYR A 582 -10.29 21.62 -1.64
CA TYR A 582 -10.07 23.01 -2.05
C TYR A 582 -9.79 23.95 -0.86
N PRO A 583 -8.56 24.49 -0.72
CA PRO A 583 -7.35 24.15 -1.49
C PRO A 583 -6.81 22.75 -1.14
N PRO A 584 -6.14 22.04 -2.06
CA PRO A 584 -5.57 20.74 -1.75
C PRO A 584 -4.45 20.91 -0.71
N PRO A 585 -4.40 20.06 0.33
CA PRO A 585 -3.40 20.17 1.36
C PRO A 585 -2.00 19.95 0.77
N TRP A 586 -1.02 20.69 1.31
CA TRP A 586 0.33 20.70 0.75
C TRP A 586 1.01 19.34 0.80
N TYR A 587 0.74 18.51 1.82
CA TYR A 587 1.34 17.17 1.93
C TYR A 587 0.95 16.27 0.75
N ALA A 588 -0.32 16.28 0.33
CA ALA A 588 -0.81 15.47 -0.80
C ALA A 588 -0.20 15.94 -2.12
N VAL A 589 -0.12 17.27 -2.30
CA VAL A 589 0.56 17.88 -3.47
C VAL A 589 2.04 17.51 -3.48
N ARG A 590 2.72 17.55 -2.33
CA ARG A 590 4.12 17.16 -2.19
C ARG A 590 4.32 15.69 -2.57
N GLN A 591 3.48 14.79 -2.05
CA GLN A 591 3.52 13.35 -2.35
C GLN A 591 3.38 13.08 -3.85
N LEU A 592 2.45 13.75 -4.53
CA LEU A 592 2.31 13.66 -5.98
C LEU A 592 3.56 14.17 -6.72
N LEU A 593 4.04 15.36 -6.37
CA LEU A 593 5.18 16.00 -7.05
C LEU A 593 6.50 15.23 -6.85
N LEU A 594 6.67 14.59 -5.69
CA LEU A 594 7.83 13.76 -5.37
C LEU A 594 7.68 12.31 -5.84
N LEU A 595 6.58 11.95 -6.51
CA LEU A 595 6.29 10.58 -6.96
C LEU A 595 6.33 9.58 -5.78
N GLU A 596 5.79 9.99 -4.63
CA GLU A 596 5.52 9.11 -3.48
C GLU A 596 4.30 8.20 -3.75
N MET A 597 3.47 8.59 -4.74
CA MET A 597 2.33 7.81 -5.22
C MET A 597 2.46 7.45 -6.71
N GLY A 598 2.00 6.26 -7.09
CA GLY A 598 2.10 5.76 -8.45
C GLY A 598 1.68 4.30 -8.59
N PRO A 599 1.32 3.87 -9.82
CA PRO A 599 0.88 2.51 -10.03
C PRO A 599 2.07 1.56 -10.01
N TRP A 600 1.96 0.44 -9.29
CA TRP A 600 3.11 -0.45 -9.02
C TRP A 600 3.92 -0.88 -10.26
N PRO A 601 3.32 -1.16 -11.46
CA PRO A 601 4.11 -1.57 -12.62
C PRO A 601 5.02 -0.44 -13.15
N PHE A 602 4.80 0.78 -12.71
CA PHE A 602 5.42 2.00 -13.21
C PHE A 602 6.46 2.62 -12.26
N ASN A 603 6.64 2.04 -11.07
CA ASN A 603 7.49 2.58 -9.99
C ASN A 603 8.91 2.96 -10.45
N ILE A 604 9.56 2.13 -11.28
CA ILE A 604 10.93 2.38 -11.77
C ILE A 604 11.09 3.70 -12.55
N MET A 605 10.01 4.33 -12.99
CA MET A 605 10.08 5.60 -13.72
C MET A 605 10.72 6.71 -12.88
N GLY A 606 10.44 6.76 -11.57
CA GLY A 606 11.03 7.75 -10.66
C GLY A 606 12.56 7.68 -10.65
N LEU A 607 13.12 6.46 -10.60
CA LEU A 607 14.57 6.22 -10.71
C LEU A 607 15.12 6.80 -12.02
N PHE A 608 14.46 6.53 -13.15
CA PHE A 608 14.91 7.04 -14.46
C PHE A 608 14.85 8.57 -14.57
N VAL A 609 13.90 9.23 -13.92
CA VAL A 609 13.84 10.70 -13.87
C VAL A 609 15.09 11.24 -13.18
N VAL A 610 15.44 10.70 -12.00
CA VAL A 610 16.60 11.13 -11.21
C VAL A 610 17.91 10.85 -11.97
N LEU A 611 18.08 9.64 -12.50
CA LEU A 611 19.28 9.26 -13.26
C LEU A 611 19.44 10.09 -14.55
N SER A 612 18.34 10.40 -15.23
CA SER A 612 18.35 11.23 -16.45
C SER A 612 18.64 12.70 -16.15
N LEU A 613 18.27 13.19 -14.96
CA LEU A 613 18.63 14.52 -14.48
C LEU A 613 20.13 14.63 -14.19
N ALA A 614 20.71 13.60 -13.57
CA ALA A 614 22.15 13.52 -13.25
C ALA A 614 23.03 13.24 -14.49
N TYR A 615 22.48 12.60 -15.51
CA TYR A 615 23.20 12.15 -16.70
C TYR A 615 24.12 13.20 -17.37
N PRO A 616 23.71 14.46 -17.62
CA PRO A 616 24.60 15.43 -18.25
C PRO A 616 25.84 15.75 -17.42
N ALA A 617 25.70 15.83 -16.09
CA ALA A 617 26.82 16.07 -15.18
C ALA A 617 27.78 14.87 -15.14
N LEU A 618 27.26 13.65 -15.11
CA LEU A 618 28.07 12.42 -15.17
C LEU A 618 28.84 12.35 -16.50
N MET A 619 28.18 12.64 -17.62
CA MET A 619 28.84 12.65 -18.93
C MET A 619 29.87 13.77 -19.06
N TRP A 620 29.65 14.92 -18.42
CA TRP A 620 30.63 16.01 -18.36
C TRP A 620 31.95 15.56 -17.70
N LEU A 621 31.88 14.75 -16.63
CA LEU A 621 33.05 14.13 -15.99
C LEU A 621 33.69 13.05 -16.86
N ILE A 622 32.90 12.10 -17.39
CA ILE A 622 33.39 10.98 -18.21
C ILE A 622 34.16 11.50 -19.44
N ARG A 623 33.67 12.56 -20.09
CA ARG A 623 34.33 13.17 -21.25
C ARG A 623 35.69 13.79 -20.92
N ARG A 624 35.89 14.25 -19.69
CA ARG A 624 37.18 14.77 -19.17
C ARG A 624 38.13 13.66 -18.71
N ARG A 625 37.82 12.39 -19.02
CA ARG A 625 38.56 11.20 -18.56
C ARG A 625 38.51 11.00 -17.04
N LEU A 626 37.56 11.63 -16.35
CA LEU A 626 37.30 11.46 -14.92
C LEU A 626 36.28 10.35 -14.65
N TRP A 627 36.21 9.34 -15.53
CA TRP A 627 35.28 8.21 -15.38
C TRP A 627 35.54 7.41 -14.09
N TRP A 628 36.78 7.37 -13.62
CA TRP A 628 37.15 6.69 -12.38
C TRP A 628 36.57 7.39 -11.15
N LEU A 629 36.43 8.73 -11.15
CA LEU A 629 35.74 9.46 -10.09
C LEU A 629 34.25 9.13 -10.07
N VAL A 630 33.63 9.04 -11.26
CA VAL A 630 32.21 8.66 -11.39
C VAL A 630 31.99 7.26 -10.83
N LEU A 631 32.84 6.29 -11.20
CA LEU A 631 32.70 4.92 -10.69
C LEU A 631 33.06 4.80 -9.21
N ALA A 632 34.11 5.49 -8.73
CA ALA A 632 34.47 5.48 -7.32
C ALA A 632 33.37 6.10 -6.44
N GLY A 633 32.80 7.23 -6.86
CA GLY A 633 31.65 7.83 -6.18
C GLY A 633 30.42 6.92 -6.24
N SER A 634 30.17 6.29 -7.38
CA SER A 634 29.08 5.33 -7.57
C SER A 634 29.20 4.11 -6.65
N TRP A 635 30.37 3.50 -6.56
CA TRP A 635 30.62 2.41 -5.62
C TRP A 635 30.61 2.87 -4.16
N GLY A 636 31.00 4.12 -3.88
CA GLY A 636 30.87 4.71 -2.55
C GLY A 636 29.40 4.83 -2.10
N LEU A 637 28.50 5.25 -2.99
CA LEU A 637 27.06 5.28 -2.71
C LEU A 637 26.49 3.86 -2.55
N TYR A 638 26.94 2.90 -3.35
CA TYR A 638 26.56 1.49 -3.21
C TYR A 638 27.01 0.91 -1.87
N ALA A 639 28.25 1.20 -1.44
CA ALA A 639 28.76 0.80 -0.13
C ALA A 639 27.98 1.48 1.01
N LEU A 640 27.61 2.75 0.85
CA LEU A 640 26.80 3.49 1.81
C LEU A 640 25.45 2.81 2.04
N HIS A 641 24.78 2.37 0.96
CA HIS A 641 23.53 1.62 1.06
C HIS A 641 23.70 0.30 1.84
N ILE A 642 24.77 -0.46 1.59
CA ILE A 642 25.03 -1.70 2.34
C ILE A 642 25.27 -1.42 3.83
N THR A 643 25.97 -0.33 4.17
CA THR A 643 26.26 0.01 5.57
C THR A 643 25.12 0.71 6.30
N MET A 644 24.23 1.36 5.56
CA MET A 644 23.12 2.17 6.05
C MET A 644 21.91 1.97 5.12
N PRO A 645 21.24 0.81 5.19
CA PRO A 645 20.13 0.47 4.30
C PRO A 645 18.93 1.42 4.47
N GLU A 646 18.69 1.89 5.69
CA GLU A 646 17.63 2.85 6.05
C GLU A 646 17.80 4.24 5.40
N LEU A 647 18.98 4.53 4.83
CA LEU A 647 19.23 5.83 4.24
C LEU A 647 18.48 5.97 2.89
N SER A 648 17.29 6.56 2.96
CA SER A 648 16.46 6.89 1.81
C SER A 648 16.65 8.36 1.39
N PRO A 649 17.42 8.66 0.33
CA PRO A 649 17.70 10.04 -0.06
C PRO A 649 16.48 10.77 -0.65
N LEU A 650 15.44 10.03 -1.07
CA LEU A 650 14.22 10.57 -1.65
C LEU A 650 13.03 9.77 -1.12
N PRO A 651 11.90 10.41 -0.76
CA PRO A 651 10.71 9.72 -0.27
C PRO A 651 9.93 9.01 -1.39
N SER A 652 10.35 9.15 -2.64
CA SER A 652 9.68 8.60 -3.82
C SER A 652 9.50 7.09 -3.73
N GLN A 653 8.35 6.61 -4.23
CA GLN A 653 7.92 5.21 -4.20
C GLN A 653 8.96 4.23 -4.78
N PHE A 654 9.68 4.65 -5.82
CA PHE A 654 10.70 3.83 -6.46
C PHE A 654 11.85 3.45 -5.52
N ASN A 655 12.13 4.24 -4.47
CA ASN A 655 13.32 4.05 -3.66
C ASN A 655 13.22 2.82 -2.75
N ALA A 656 12.00 2.40 -2.40
CA ALA A 656 11.75 1.17 -1.66
C ALA A 656 12.09 -0.09 -2.49
N VAL A 657 11.83 -0.05 -3.80
CA VAL A 657 12.02 -1.20 -4.72
C VAL A 657 13.37 -1.16 -5.44
N PHE A 658 13.79 0.05 -5.79
CA PHE A 658 14.97 0.32 -6.58
C PHE A 658 15.83 1.39 -5.87
N PRO A 659 16.43 1.07 -4.71
CA PRO A 659 17.18 2.03 -3.92
C PRO A 659 18.18 2.82 -4.77
N LEU A 660 18.04 4.15 -4.79
CA LEU A 660 18.81 5.02 -5.68
C LEU A 660 20.32 4.82 -5.49
N LEU A 661 20.74 4.66 -4.24
CA LEU A 661 22.15 4.52 -3.83
C LEU A 661 22.78 3.24 -4.43
N ALA A 662 22.02 2.14 -4.48
CA ALA A 662 22.47 0.89 -5.08
C ALA A 662 22.35 0.91 -6.61
N TRP A 663 21.15 1.18 -7.14
CA TRP A 663 20.81 0.99 -8.54
C TRP A 663 21.53 1.95 -9.51
N GLN A 664 21.96 3.12 -9.02
CA GLN A 664 22.77 4.04 -9.84
C GLN A 664 24.08 3.39 -10.32
N VAL A 665 24.60 2.36 -9.64
CA VAL A 665 25.82 1.63 -10.07
C VAL A 665 25.66 1.00 -11.44
N LEU A 666 24.47 0.46 -11.75
CA LEU A 666 24.17 -0.13 -13.05
C LEU A 666 24.19 0.94 -14.14
N PHE A 667 23.58 2.08 -13.86
CA PHE A 667 23.47 3.17 -14.81
C PHE A 667 24.83 3.82 -15.10
N THR A 668 25.63 4.11 -14.07
CA THR A 668 26.96 4.73 -14.22
C THR A 668 27.94 3.82 -14.95
N HIS A 669 27.95 2.52 -14.65
CA HIS A 669 28.73 1.54 -15.43
C HIS A 669 28.25 1.50 -16.87
N GLY A 670 26.94 1.52 -17.09
CA GLY A 670 26.35 1.62 -18.43
C GLY A 670 26.87 2.83 -19.20
N LEU A 671 26.87 4.02 -18.59
CA LEU A 671 27.38 5.25 -19.24
C LEU A 671 28.85 5.12 -19.64
N VAL A 672 29.70 4.62 -18.73
CA VAL A 672 31.14 4.44 -18.98
C VAL A 672 31.38 3.40 -20.08
N ILE A 673 30.68 2.25 -20.00
CA ILE A 673 30.76 1.19 -21.02
C ILE A 673 30.30 1.72 -22.38
N GLY A 674 29.19 2.47 -22.43
CA GLY A 674 28.67 3.06 -23.66
C GLY A 674 29.65 4.06 -24.28
N TYR A 675 30.25 4.92 -23.46
CA TYR A 675 31.21 5.94 -23.93
C TYR A 675 32.53 5.33 -24.42
N TYR A 676 33.08 4.35 -23.68
CA TYR A 676 34.34 3.66 -24.00
C TYR A 676 34.17 2.35 -24.75
N ARG A 677 32.98 2.07 -25.30
CA ARG A 677 32.60 0.80 -25.95
C ARG A 677 33.67 0.30 -26.91
N ARG A 678 34.19 1.16 -27.79
CA ARG A 678 35.17 0.76 -28.82
C ARG A 678 36.49 0.31 -28.20
N GLN A 679 36.96 1.02 -27.17
CA GLN A 679 38.18 0.69 -26.43
C GLN A 679 38.00 -0.63 -25.67
N ILE A 680 36.85 -0.78 -24.99
CA ILE A 680 36.50 -1.98 -24.23
C ILE A 680 36.43 -3.18 -25.17
N ILE A 681 35.66 -3.11 -26.27
CA ILE A 681 35.57 -4.20 -27.25
C ILE A 681 36.96 -4.56 -27.80
N ARG A 682 37.78 -3.57 -28.15
CA ARG A 682 39.15 -3.82 -28.65
C ARG A 682 40.01 -4.54 -27.60
N ALA A 683 39.92 -4.14 -26.34
CA ALA A 683 40.65 -4.79 -25.24
C ALA A 683 40.14 -6.23 -25.01
N LEU A 684 38.83 -6.42 -24.92
CA LEU A 684 38.19 -7.70 -24.67
C LEU A 684 38.35 -8.70 -25.83
N THR A 685 38.44 -8.22 -27.07
CA THR A 685 38.63 -9.07 -28.26
C THR A 685 40.10 -9.38 -28.58
N SER A 686 41.05 -8.78 -27.84
CA SER A 686 42.46 -9.13 -27.90
C SER A 686 42.71 -10.56 -27.40
N THR A 687 43.86 -11.15 -27.73
CA THR A 687 44.24 -12.48 -27.22
C THR A 687 44.21 -12.57 -25.68
N PRO A 688 44.85 -11.65 -24.93
CA PRO A 688 44.75 -11.69 -23.47
C PRO A 688 43.33 -11.43 -22.98
N GLY A 689 42.58 -10.52 -23.61
CA GLY A 689 41.18 -10.25 -23.25
C GLY A 689 40.27 -11.48 -23.40
N LYS A 690 40.40 -12.22 -24.50
CA LYS A 690 39.67 -13.48 -24.71
C LYS A 690 40.01 -14.55 -23.69
N ILE A 691 41.29 -14.65 -23.31
CA ILE A 691 41.73 -15.60 -22.28
C ILE A 691 41.11 -15.22 -20.94
N LEU A 692 41.20 -13.94 -20.54
CA LEU A 692 40.65 -13.46 -19.27
C LEU A 692 39.13 -13.62 -19.19
N ILE A 693 38.39 -13.28 -20.25
CA ILE A 693 36.94 -13.49 -20.29
C ILE A 693 36.61 -14.99 -20.24
N GLY A 694 37.35 -15.82 -20.98
CA GLY A 694 37.16 -17.27 -20.93
C GLY A 694 37.38 -17.82 -19.51
N LEU A 695 38.43 -17.37 -18.84
CA LEU A 695 38.74 -17.70 -17.44
C LEU A 695 37.64 -17.24 -16.49
N PHE A 696 37.12 -16.02 -16.66
CA PHE A 696 36.01 -15.50 -15.87
C PHE A 696 34.73 -16.33 -16.09
N VAL A 697 34.28 -16.47 -17.35
CA VAL A 697 33.01 -17.15 -17.68
C VAL A 697 33.05 -18.63 -17.25
N VAL A 698 34.11 -19.35 -17.61
CA VAL A 698 34.23 -20.78 -17.29
C VAL A 698 34.57 -20.99 -15.82
N GLY A 699 35.44 -20.15 -15.25
CA GLY A 699 35.82 -20.23 -13.85
C GLY A 699 34.66 -19.93 -12.91
N TYR A 700 33.89 -18.87 -13.20
CA TYR A 700 32.70 -18.51 -12.42
C TYR A 700 31.61 -19.58 -12.50
N ALA A 701 31.27 -20.05 -13.72
CA ALA A 701 30.30 -21.12 -13.88
C ALA A 701 30.78 -22.44 -13.26
N GLY A 702 32.05 -22.79 -13.45
CA GLY A 702 32.64 -23.98 -12.84
C GLY A 702 32.66 -23.92 -11.31
N PHE A 703 32.92 -22.74 -10.74
CA PHE A 703 32.86 -22.51 -9.30
C PHE A 703 31.44 -22.73 -8.75
N LEU A 704 30.42 -22.10 -9.32
CA LEU A 704 29.03 -22.29 -8.86
C LEU A 704 28.55 -23.73 -9.05
N VAL A 705 28.86 -24.36 -10.19
CA VAL A 705 28.52 -25.77 -10.45
C VAL A 705 29.23 -26.71 -9.48
N TYR A 706 30.47 -26.42 -9.10
CA TYR A 706 31.21 -27.23 -8.14
C TYR A 706 30.61 -27.14 -6.74
N LEU A 707 30.24 -25.95 -6.29
CA LEU A 707 29.54 -25.75 -5.01
C LEU A 707 28.16 -26.39 -5.00
N TRP A 708 27.38 -26.20 -6.08
CA TRP A 708 26.08 -26.85 -6.27
C TRP A 708 26.20 -28.38 -6.23
N ALA A 709 27.22 -28.95 -6.86
CA ALA A 709 27.45 -30.39 -6.83
C ALA A 709 27.78 -30.87 -5.41
N GLY A 710 28.58 -30.12 -4.64
CA GLY A 710 28.87 -30.43 -3.24
C GLY A 710 27.61 -30.48 -2.39
N ASP A 711 26.76 -29.47 -2.54
CA ASP A 711 25.47 -29.35 -1.86
C ASP A 711 24.48 -30.46 -2.27
N SER A 712 24.27 -30.66 -3.58
CA SER A 712 23.30 -31.61 -4.12
C SER A 712 23.69 -33.08 -3.93
N PHE A 713 24.99 -33.41 -3.93
CA PHE A 713 25.49 -34.78 -3.79
C PHE A 713 26.10 -35.07 -2.42
N GLY A 714 26.07 -34.12 -1.48
CA GLY A 714 26.48 -34.30 -0.09
C GLY A 714 27.98 -34.50 0.12
N PHE A 715 28.84 -33.86 -0.68
CA PHE A 715 30.30 -33.87 -0.49
C PHE A 715 30.83 -32.46 -0.22
N GLU A 716 31.92 -32.36 0.54
CA GLU A 716 32.55 -31.07 0.82
C GLU A 716 33.34 -30.57 -0.41
N PRO A 717 33.01 -29.39 -0.96
CA PRO A 717 33.67 -28.86 -2.16
C PRO A 717 35.02 -28.21 -1.81
N ALA A 718 36.02 -29.00 -1.39
CA ALA A 718 37.35 -28.51 -1.03
C ALA A 718 38.00 -27.63 -2.13
N PRO A 719 38.56 -26.44 -1.80
CA PRO A 719 38.91 -25.94 -0.46
C PRO A 719 37.79 -25.14 0.24
N PHE A 720 36.56 -25.18 -0.27
CA PHE A 720 35.43 -24.39 0.22
C PHE A 720 34.57 -25.19 1.23
N PRO A 721 33.98 -24.53 2.24
CA PRO A 721 33.15 -25.20 3.24
C PRO A 721 31.82 -25.70 2.64
N ALA A 722 31.28 -26.79 3.18
CA ALA A 722 30.07 -27.44 2.67
C ALA A 722 28.83 -26.52 2.62
N GLY A 723 28.67 -25.59 3.58
CA GLY A 723 27.54 -24.65 3.62
C GLY A 723 27.71 -23.40 2.73
N LEU A 724 28.80 -23.27 1.97
CA LEU A 724 29.07 -22.06 1.19
C LEU A 724 28.00 -21.80 0.12
N TYR A 725 27.39 -22.85 -0.44
CA TYR A 725 26.41 -22.70 -1.51
C TYR A 725 25.15 -21.95 -1.05
N GLY A 726 24.57 -22.36 0.08
CA GLY A 726 23.45 -21.65 0.72
C GLY A 726 23.84 -20.25 1.18
N MET A 727 24.97 -20.10 1.88
CA MET A 727 25.46 -18.79 2.33
C MET A 727 25.69 -17.80 1.18
N LEU A 728 26.10 -18.28 0.00
CA LEU A 728 26.26 -17.43 -1.17
C LEU A 728 24.92 -16.87 -1.64
N TYR A 729 23.85 -17.68 -1.62
CA TYR A 729 22.51 -17.20 -1.95
C TYR A 729 22.11 -16.07 -1.01
N ASP A 730 22.13 -16.32 0.31
CA ASP A 730 21.66 -15.37 1.33
C ASP A 730 22.48 -14.06 1.32
N SER A 731 23.79 -14.14 1.09
CA SER A 731 24.68 -12.97 1.16
C SER A 731 24.82 -12.20 -0.16
N GLY A 732 24.50 -12.80 -1.30
CA GLY A 732 24.96 -12.30 -2.60
C GLY A 732 23.97 -12.38 -3.75
N TYR A 733 23.01 -13.31 -3.70
CA TYR A 733 22.02 -13.53 -4.75
C TYR A 733 20.54 -13.44 -4.35
N PRO A 734 20.12 -12.85 -3.20
CA PRO A 734 18.69 -12.68 -2.95
C PRO A 734 18.06 -11.84 -4.07
N ARG A 735 16.86 -12.23 -4.54
CA ARG A 735 16.20 -11.58 -5.68
C ARG A 735 15.48 -10.28 -5.31
N ILE A 736 15.32 -10.03 -4.02
CA ILE A 736 14.66 -8.85 -3.47
C ILE A 736 15.53 -7.60 -3.72
N ASP A 737 16.83 -7.71 -3.45
CA ASP A 737 17.76 -6.58 -3.49
C ASP A 737 18.90 -6.72 -4.51
N LEU A 738 19.52 -5.60 -4.87
CA LEU A 738 20.70 -5.55 -5.76
C LEU A 738 21.99 -5.85 -5.00
N HIS A 739 22.20 -7.13 -4.66
CA HIS A 739 23.41 -7.61 -4.00
C HIS A 739 24.60 -7.79 -4.96
N TRP A 740 25.79 -7.96 -4.38
CA TRP A 740 27.05 -8.00 -5.15
C TRP A 740 27.14 -9.18 -6.13
N GLY A 741 26.53 -10.32 -5.82
CA GLY A 741 26.51 -11.50 -6.68
C GLY A 741 25.75 -11.23 -7.98
N ARG A 742 24.61 -10.53 -7.88
CA ARG A 742 23.80 -10.12 -9.04
C ARG A 742 24.56 -9.19 -10.00
N LEU A 743 25.46 -8.36 -9.48
CA LEU A 743 26.34 -7.53 -10.32
C LEU A 743 27.31 -8.38 -11.15
N LEU A 744 27.80 -9.50 -10.61
CA LEU A 744 28.64 -10.45 -11.36
C LEU A 744 27.84 -11.18 -12.43
N ASP A 745 26.61 -11.58 -12.10
CA ASP A 745 25.67 -12.19 -13.03
C ASP A 745 25.32 -11.27 -14.20
N LEU A 746 25.10 -9.98 -13.95
CA LEU A 746 24.92 -8.97 -14.98
C LEU A 746 26.12 -8.91 -15.95
N VAL A 747 27.33 -8.93 -15.41
CA VAL A 747 28.56 -8.94 -16.21
C VAL A 747 28.64 -10.22 -17.06
N LEU A 748 28.31 -11.38 -16.48
CA LEU A 748 28.26 -12.66 -17.18
C LEU A 748 27.22 -12.63 -18.31
N VAL A 749 25.97 -12.27 -18.00
CA VAL A 749 24.84 -12.24 -18.94
C VAL A 749 25.15 -11.31 -20.11
N ILE A 750 25.64 -10.09 -19.86
CA ILE A 750 25.96 -9.14 -20.94
C ILE A 750 27.12 -9.65 -21.78
N THR A 751 28.16 -10.20 -21.15
CA THR A 751 29.34 -10.72 -21.88
C THR A 751 28.97 -11.90 -22.77
N CYS A 752 28.23 -12.88 -22.21
CA CYS A 752 27.79 -14.06 -22.95
C CYS A 752 26.80 -13.70 -24.05
N SER A 753 25.79 -12.88 -23.74
CA SER A 753 24.80 -12.41 -24.70
C SER A 753 25.46 -11.64 -25.83
N TYR A 754 26.37 -10.71 -25.52
CA TYR A 754 27.09 -9.95 -26.54
C TYR A 754 27.94 -10.87 -27.43
N ALA A 755 28.65 -11.85 -26.87
CA ALA A 755 29.44 -12.81 -27.64
C ALA A 755 28.57 -13.65 -28.59
N VAL A 756 27.46 -14.21 -28.08
CA VAL A 756 26.50 -15.00 -28.87
C VAL A 756 25.88 -14.14 -29.98
N LEU A 757 25.39 -12.94 -29.65
CA LEU A 757 24.78 -12.02 -30.61
C LEU A 757 25.78 -11.51 -31.66
N THR A 758 27.07 -11.43 -31.34
CA THR A 758 28.11 -11.05 -32.29
C THR A 758 28.34 -12.14 -33.34
N VAL A 759 28.29 -13.40 -32.93
CA VAL A 759 28.61 -14.54 -33.80
C VAL A 759 27.39 -15.05 -34.56
N ALA A 760 26.24 -15.16 -33.89
CA ALA A 760 25.01 -15.73 -34.40
C ALA A 760 23.97 -14.66 -34.78
N TRP A 761 24.42 -13.46 -35.15
CA TRP A 761 23.53 -12.32 -35.44
C TRP A 761 22.46 -12.63 -36.49
N LYS A 762 22.87 -13.08 -37.69
CA LYS A 762 21.93 -13.26 -38.82
C LYS A 762 20.76 -14.20 -38.51
N PRO A 763 20.97 -15.42 -37.97
CA PRO A 763 19.86 -16.30 -37.64
C PRO A 763 18.99 -15.73 -36.51
N ILE A 764 19.60 -15.15 -35.47
CA ILE A 764 18.85 -14.56 -34.35
C ILE A 764 17.99 -13.39 -34.80
N ASN A 765 18.56 -12.47 -35.58
CA ASN A 765 17.86 -11.31 -36.14
C ASN A 765 16.71 -11.74 -37.07
N ALA A 766 16.88 -12.82 -37.83
CA ALA A 766 15.82 -13.34 -38.69
C ALA A 766 14.62 -13.87 -37.90
N VAL A 767 14.85 -14.52 -36.75
CA VAL A 767 13.79 -15.15 -35.94
C VAL A 767 13.14 -14.15 -34.98
N MET A 768 13.95 -13.34 -34.30
CA MET A 768 13.49 -12.51 -33.16
C MET A 768 13.61 -11.00 -33.41
N GLY A 769 14.43 -10.59 -34.39
CA GLY A 769 14.73 -9.19 -34.65
C GLY A 769 13.52 -8.38 -35.10
N TRP A 770 12.54 -9.01 -35.76
CA TRP A 770 11.31 -8.33 -36.19
C TRP A 770 10.44 -7.85 -35.03
N LEU A 771 10.54 -8.50 -33.86
CA LEU A 771 9.77 -8.18 -32.65
C LEU A 771 10.62 -7.34 -31.68
N TRP A 772 11.77 -7.87 -31.25
CA TRP A 772 12.53 -7.27 -30.15
C TRP A 772 13.22 -5.97 -30.54
N ILE A 773 13.75 -5.84 -31.77
CA ILE A 773 14.43 -4.60 -32.15
C ILE A 773 13.45 -3.42 -32.11
N PRO A 774 12.29 -3.43 -32.82
CA PRO A 774 11.34 -2.31 -32.76
C PRO A 774 10.90 -1.96 -31.33
N LEU A 775 10.60 -2.96 -30.50
CA LEU A 775 10.22 -2.74 -29.10
C LEU A 775 11.35 -2.11 -28.29
N GLY A 776 12.59 -2.58 -28.45
CA GLY A 776 13.75 -2.01 -27.75
C GLY A 776 14.12 -0.60 -28.21
N GLN A 777 13.86 -0.26 -29.47
CA GLN A 777 14.05 1.10 -29.99
C GLN A 777 13.03 2.10 -29.43
N ALA A 778 11.87 1.62 -28.97
CA ALA A 778 10.79 2.41 -28.39
C ALA A 778 10.48 1.92 -26.96
N SER A 779 11.48 1.48 -26.21
CA SER A 779 11.25 0.74 -24.97
C SER A 779 10.55 1.58 -23.90
N LEU A 780 10.81 2.90 -23.85
CA LEU A 780 10.14 3.79 -22.91
C LEU A 780 8.64 3.92 -23.23
N TYR A 781 8.31 3.95 -24.52
CA TYR A 781 6.92 3.96 -24.97
C TYR A 781 6.20 2.67 -24.56
N VAL A 782 6.82 1.52 -24.80
CA VAL A 782 6.27 0.21 -24.40
C VAL A 782 6.07 0.16 -22.88
N PHE A 783 7.05 0.66 -22.13
CA PHE A 783 6.97 0.75 -20.68
C PHE A 783 5.84 1.68 -20.19
N ILE A 784 5.47 2.72 -20.91
CA ILE A 784 4.34 3.57 -20.48
C ILE A 784 3.00 2.93 -20.83
N VAL A 785 2.89 2.36 -22.03
CA VAL A 785 1.61 1.82 -22.53
C VAL A 785 1.21 0.52 -21.83
N HIS A 786 2.18 -0.31 -21.40
CA HIS A 786 1.85 -1.59 -20.76
C HIS A 786 1.06 -1.42 -19.44
N VAL A 787 1.24 -0.32 -18.71
CA VAL A 787 0.51 -0.04 -17.46
C VAL A 787 -1.00 -0.10 -17.69
N PHE A 788 -1.47 0.46 -18.81
CA PHE A 788 -2.88 0.42 -19.19
C PHE A 788 -3.34 -0.98 -19.62
N PHE A 789 -2.44 -1.81 -20.15
CA PHE A 789 -2.74 -3.21 -20.43
C PHE A 789 -2.82 -4.05 -19.15
N VAL A 790 -1.99 -3.77 -18.14
CA VAL A 790 -2.10 -4.41 -16.82
C VAL A 790 -3.46 -4.10 -16.21
N LEU A 791 -3.87 -2.82 -16.18
CA LEU A 791 -5.20 -2.41 -15.73
C LEU A 791 -6.32 -3.09 -16.54
N ALA A 792 -6.21 -3.09 -17.87
CA ALA A 792 -7.23 -3.68 -18.74
C ALA A 792 -7.37 -5.20 -18.53
N VAL A 793 -6.27 -5.92 -18.32
CA VAL A 793 -6.29 -7.37 -18.04
C VAL A 793 -6.85 -7.65 -16.65
N ALA A 794 -6.50 -6.85 -15.65
CA ALA A 794 -7.03 -7.00 -14.29
C ALA A 794 -8.56 -6.85 -14.24
N ASN A 795 -9.13 -6.07 -15.15
CA ASN A 795 -10.56 -5.80 -15.26
C ASN A 795 -11.33 -6.77 -16.19
N ILE A 796 -10.72 -7.87 -16.65
CA ILE A 796 -11.43 -8.88 -17.47
C ILE A 796 -12.34 -9.73 -16.55
N PRO A 797 -13.68 -9.68 -16.72
CA PRO A 797 -14.58 -10.46 -15.88
C PRO A 797 -14.37 -11.97 -16.06
N GLY A 798 -14.30 -12.71 -14.95
CA GLY A 798 -14.18 -14.17 -14.96
C GLY A 798 -12.83 -14.72 -15.44
N LEU A 799 -11.78 -13.88 -15.48
CA LEU A 799 -10.42 -14.31 -15.81
C LEU A 799 -9.87 -15.24 -14.72
N ASP A 800 -9.60 -16.49 -15.09
CA ASP A 800 -8.86 -17.43 -14.24
C ASP A 800 -7.36 -17.20 -14.43
N ARG A 801 -6.74 -16.50 -13.47
CA ARG A 801 -5.30 -16.18 -13.49
C ARG A 801 -4.40 -17.42 -13.42
N GLN A 802 -4.90 -18.56 -12.95
CA GLN A 802 -4.15 -19.83 -12.89
C GLN A 802 -4.31 -20.67 -14.17
N SER A 803 -5.18 -20.26 -15.09
CA SER A 803 -5.40 -20.99 -16.33
C SER A 803 -4.26 -20.75 -17.34
N PHE A 804 -3.45 -21.78 -17.58
CA PHE A 804 -2.35 -21.76 -18.55
C PHE A 804 -2.76 -21.28 -19.95
N TRP A 805 -3.92 -21.70 -20.45
CA TRP A 805 -4.38 -21.33 -21.79
C TRP A 805 -4.82 -19.86 -21.85
N GLN A 806 -5.57 -19.40 -20.84
CA GLN A 806 -6.01 -18.00 -20.77
C GLN A 806 -4.79 -17.07 -20.65
N GLY A 807 -3.84 -17.39 -19.77
CA GLY A 807 -2.61 -16.61 -19.63
C GLY A 807 -1.77 -16.57 -20.90
N THR A 808 -1.61 -17.70 -21.60
CA THR A 808 -0.89 -17.77 -22.90
C THR A 808 -1.55 -16.88 -23.95
N LEU A 809 -2.88 -16.92 -24.05
CA LEU A 809 -3.64 -16.10 -24.98
C LEU A 809 -3.48 -14.61 -24.67
N ILE A 810 -3.59 -14.23 -23.40
CA ILE A 810 -3.48 -12.84 -22.94
C ILE A 810 -2.08 -12.28 -23.21
N HIS A 811 -1.01 -12.97 -22.78
CA HIS A 811 0.35 -12.49 -23.04
C HIS A 811 0.62 -12.36 -24.54
N THR A 812 0.18 -13.33 -25.35
CA THR A 812 0.33 -13.26 -26.81
C THR A 812 -0.41 -12.07 -27.41
N ALA A 813 -1.66 -11.84 -26.97
CA ALA A 813 -2.48 -10.73 -27.44
C ALA A 813 -1.87 -9.37 -27.06
N VAL A 814 -1.46 -9.20 -25.80
CA VAL A 814 -0.87 -7.94 -25.32
C VAL A 814 0.45 -7.64 -26.05
N ILE A 815 1.35 -8.62 -26.18
CA ILE A 815 2.61 -8.45 -26.92
C ILE A 815 2.34 -8.07 -28.38
N ALA A 816 1.37 -8.73 -29.03
CA ALA A 816 1.00 -8.43 -30.41
C ALA A 816 0.41 -7.02 -30.58
N LEU A 817 -0.44 -6.58 -29.65
CA LEU A 817 -1.02 -5.24 -29.65
C LEU A 817 0.04 -4.16 -29.45
N ILE A 818 0.92 -4.32 -28.45
CA ILE A 818 2.05 -3.40 -28.21
C ILE A 818 2.94 -3.34 -29.46
N TYR A 819 3.26 -4.48 -30.06
CA TYR A 819 4.04 -4.54 -31.29
C TYR A 819 3.36 -3.77 -32.43
N LEU A 820 2.04 -3.94 -32.61
CA LEU A 820 1.27 -3.22 -33.62
C LEU A 820 1.28 -1.71 -33.37
N MET A 821 1.11 -1.28 -32.12
CA MET A 821 1.14 0.13 -31.71
C MET A 821 2.50 0.78 -32.02
N VAL A 822 3.61 0.09 -31.71
CA VAL A 822 4.97 0.54 -32.05
C VAL A 822 5.16 0.62 -33.56
N ARG A 823 4.70 -0.39 -34.32
CA ARG A 823 4.82 -0.41 -35.78
C ARG A 823 4.00 0.72 -36.44
N ARG A 824 2.82 1.02 -35.89
CA ARG A 824 1.92 2.08 -36.35
C ARG A 824 2.29 3.46 -35.78
N ARG A 825 3.28 3.56 -34.89
CA ARG A 825 3.70 4.80 -34.21
C ARG A 825 2.56 5.50 -33.47
N PHE A 826 1.66 4.70 -32.89
CA PHE A 826 0.48 5.20 -32.17
C PHE A 826 0.91 6.09 -31.00
N LEU A 827 0.41 7.32 -30.91
CA LEU A 827 0.73 8.29 -29.84
C LEU A 827 2.23 8.65 -29.66
N PHE A 828 3.08 8.43 -30.67
CA PHE A 828 4.51 8.78 -30.59
C PHE A 828 4.81 10.29 -30.53
N SER A 829 3.80 11.13 -30.76
CA SER A 829 3.88 12.59 -30.57
C SER A 829 3.81 12.97 -29.09
N VAL A 830 2.99 12.26 -28.31
CA VAL A 830 2.74 12.53 -26.90
C VAL A 830 3.73 11.77 -26.03
N ILE A 831 3.82 10.45 -26.23
CA ILE A 831 4.60 9.53 -25.38
C ILE A 831 6.08 9.50 -25.83
N PRO A 832 7.05 9.62 -24.91
CA PRO A 832 8.48 9.55 -25.24
C PRO A 832 8.93 8.14 -25.64
N ARG A 833 10.05 8.06 -26.39
CA ARG A 833 10.62 6.80 -26.90
C ARG A 833 11.90 6.38 -26.18
#